data_AF-A0A924SSS3-F1
#
_entry.id   AF-A0A924SSS3-F1
#
_cell.length_a   1.000
_cell.length_b   1.000
_cell.length_c   1.000
_cell.angle_alpha   90.00
_cell.angle_beta   90.00
_cell.angle_gamma   90.00
#
_symmetry.space_group_name_H-M   'P 1'
#
loop_
_entity.id
_entity.type
_entity.pdbx_description
1 polymer ?
#
loop_
_entity_poly.entity_id
_entity_poly.type
_entity_poly.pdbx_seq_one_letter_code
_entity_poly.pdbx_strand_id
1 'polypeptide(L)'
;MTEQAYNGDAPNIFKSSVTTMIVFCHLRWDFVYQRPQQLLSRLAEHYRILVVEEPIFHEGEPFLKSYSPTPNVTVYQPHSPVHAHGFHDDQIALLQPLLAELVPSGESPIAWFYTPMALPLLQTVHPSLIVYDCMDELSAFKNAPKQLLQRESALLNIADVVFTGGPSLYQAKRERHANAHCFSSSVDLQHFSKALDRTLAHPSQASLRHPRLGFYGVIDERFDVDLLRAIADARPDWELVMVGPIVKIDQAALPRNPNIHYMGQANYDELPQYLAAWDVCLMPFALNDSTKFISPTKVLEYMAAELPIVSTNITDVAKPYSSIVSIAHSPEDFIRACDEALALTPERRAKMADDMRAVVKATSWDATANGMRSLMNAGATGKKPGVMTESGSSARINSLPSNNVQDYKCVIIGGGPTGLSAAYHLDKDTLLLDKNPTAGGWCRSIEDGGFTFDYAGHIMFSNDPYVLKLYDKLLGDNLHWQNREAWVYSKSVYTRYPFQGALYGLPPKVITECIVGAIEARYGAPKEEVAPAKAACELAKPVEDCCADGGAEVPTGAGASASGAVAATPAQPANFEEFIYKVWGAGIAKHFAIPYNKKIWTVPLTEMETSWLGGRVPLPDLGEIIEGALEPVGKPMGPNARFGYPLKGGFQALVQGFLPFIEGKVENDANVIQVVPSEHTVALADGRRFRYDHLISTMPLPELVKVIGDEAPEEVRMAAKGLNHISIRNVNLGIKRANLTEKHWIYYPEDTIFHRIFVQGNASPHCNAPGGFGLTCEISYSPWKPLPVDGKELIARCIDDCIKVGIFNADDEVIVANEADMPYAYVVYDHARAKNVATVKQWLAQ
;
A
#
# COMPACT_ATOMS: atom_id res chain seq x y z
N MET A 1 29.08 -49.84 -6.51
CA MET A 1 28.69 -51.24 -6.25
C MET A 1 27.42 -51.15 -5.44
N THR A 2 26.23 -51.49 -5.89
CA THR A 2 25.77 -52.51 -6.87
C THR A 2 24.41 -52.05 -7.40
N GLU A 3 24.19 -52.20 -8.72
CA GLU A 3 22.85 -52.20 -9.31
C GLU A 3 22.04 -53.37 -8.76
N GLN A 4 20.80 -53.14 -8.35
CA GLN A 4 19.79 -54.19 -8.23
C GLN A 4 18.45 -53.68 -8.76
N ALA A 5 18.06 -54.26 -9.89
CA ALA A 5 16.71 -54.20 -10.45
C ALA A 5 15.73 -54.88 -9.50
N TYR A 6 14.57 -54.26 -9.25
CA TYR A 6 13.46 -54.86 -8.52
C TYR A 6 12.29 -55.10 -9.47
N ASN A 7 12.07 -56.38 -9.79
CA ASN A 7 10.82 -56.92 -10.34
C ASN A 7 9.88 -57.26 -9.17
N GLY A 8 8.57 -57.15 -9.42
CA GLY A 8 7.53 -57.05 -8.41
C GLY A 8 7.31 -58.25 -7.50
N ASP A 9 6.78 -57.94 -6.31
CA ASP A 9 5.57 -58.57 -5.76
C ASP A 9 5.09 -57.71 -4.57
N ALA A 10 3.89 -57.16 -4.69
CA ALA A 10 3.25 -56.35 -3.66
C ALA A 10 2.49 -57.26 -2.67
N PRO A 11 2.77 -57.21 -1.35
CA PRO A 11 1.88 -57.79 -0.36
C PRO A 11 0.79 -56.76 -0.04
N ASN A 12 -0.43 -57.09 -0.47
CA ASN A 12 -1.65 -56.33 -0.26
C ASN A 12 -2.25 -56.69 1.11
N ILE A 13 -2.13 -55.80 2.11
CA ILE A 13 -2.74 -55.96 3.46
C ILE A 13 -3.24 -54.57 3.98
N PHE A 14 -4.57 -54.37 3.87
CA PHE A 14 -5.49 -53.39 4.53
C PHE A 14 -5.34 -51.87 4.26
N LYS A 15 -6.22 -51.27 3.45
CA LYS A 15 -7.56 -50.66 3.76
C LYS A 15 -7.56 -49.40 4.66
N SER A 16 -7.20 -48.25 4.07
CA SER A 16 -8.06 -47.05 3.94
C SER A 16 -7.40 -46.18 2.85
N SER A 17 -8.15 -45.52 1.98
CA SER A 17 -7.56 -44.62 0.98
C SER A 17 -6.96 -43.41 1.69
N VAL A 18 -5.68 -43.49 2.08
CA VAL A 18 -4.96 -42.39 2.70
C VAL A 18 -4.95 -41.22 1.72
N THR A 19 -5.60 -40.11 2.08
CA THR A 19 -5.71 -38.94 1.22
C THR A 19 -4.34 -38.34 0.96
N THR A 20 -4.01 -38.08 -0.30
CA THR A 20 -2.78 -37.37 -0.67
C THR A 20 -2.91 -35.88 -0.40
N MET A 21 -1.84 -35.27 0.11
CA MET A 21 -1.68 -33.83 0.28
C MET A 21 -0.47 -33.38 -0.54
N ILE A 22 -0.68 -32.50 -1.52
CA ILE A 22 0.39 -31.85 -2.27
C ILE A 22 0.67 -30.48 -1.66
N VAL A 23 1.92 -30.21 -1.32
CA VAL A 23 2.32 -29.03 -0.57
C VAL A 23 3.31 -28.22 -1.39
N PHE A 24 2.96 -26.99 -1.74
CA PHE A 24 3.84 -26.08 -2.46
C PHE A 24 4.60 -25.19 -1.47
N CYS A 25 5.92 -25.39 -1.39
CA CYS A 25 6.77 -24.79 -0.36
C CYS A 25 7.90 -23.95 -0.97
N HIS A 26 8.02 -22.70 -0.52
CA HIS A 26 9.16 -21.84 -0.87
C HIS A 26 10.42 -22.13 -0.02
N LEU A 27 10.30 -23.02 0.97
CA LEU A 27 11.37 -23.40 1.89
C LEU A 27 11.84 -24.81 1.57
N ARG A 28 13.17 -24.99 1.56
CA ARG A 28 13.81 -26.29 1.42
C ARG A 28 13.71 -27.07 2.71
N TRP A 29 13.39 -28.35 2.60
CA TRP A 29 13.22 -29.25 3.73
C TRP A 29 14.51 -29.42 4.54
N ASP A 30 15.66 -29.50 3.86
CA ASP A 30 17.00 -29.73 4.43
C ASP A 30 17.77 -28.45 4.80
N PHE A 31 17.15 -27.27 4.66
CA PHE A 31 17.82 -26.00 4.96
C PHE A 31 17.66 -25.57 6.42
N VAL A 32 16.48 -25.08 6.81
CA VAL A 32 16.18 -24.67 8.19
C VAL A 32 14.89 -25.35 8.63
N TYR A 33 15.00 -26.15 9.69
CA TYR A 33 13.88 -26.89 10.25
C TYR A 33 12.97 -25.95 11.05
N GLN A 34 11.72 -25.80 10.60
CA GLN A 34 10.77 -24.84 11.13
C GLN A 34 9.32 -25.32 10.95
N ARG A 35 8.35 -24.39 10.97
CA ARG A 35 6.91 -24.68 10.96
C ARG A 35 6.48 -25.73 9.90
N PRO A 36 6.87 -25.66 8.61
CA PRO A 36 6.44 -26.64 7.63
C PRO A 36 6.87 -28.06 8.00
N GLN A 37 8.12 -28.27 8.39
CA GLN A 37 8.58 -29.60 8.77
C GLN A 37 7.85 -30.11 10.02
N GLN A 38 7.68 -29.25 11.03
CA GLN A 38 6.95 -29.60 12.26
C GLN A 38 5.50 -30.03 12.01
N LEU A 39 4.78 -29.29 11.15
CA LEU A 39 3.37 -29.56 10.84
C LEU A 39 3.24 -30.77 9.91
N LEU A 40 3.99 -30.79 8.81
CA LEU A 40 3.86 -31.82 7.80
C LEU A 40 4.30 -33.19 8.33
N SER A 41 5.38 -33.28 9.11
CA SER A 41 5.78 -34.57 9.71
C SER A 41 4.71 -35.17 10.64
N ARG A 42 3.89 -34.34 11.30
CA ARG A 42 2.76 -34.80 12.14
C ARG A 42 1.53 -35.13 11.33
N LEU A 43 1.21 -34.32 10.32
CA LEU A 43 0.13 -34.59 9.39
C LEU A 43 0.38 -35.87 8.58
N ALA A 44 1.64 -36.29 8.41
CA ALA A 44 2.04 -37.52 7.72
C ALA A 44 1.55 -38.81 8.42
N GLU A 45 1.11 -38.73 9.67
CA GLU A 45 0.41 -39.83 10.36
C GLU A 45 -0.99 -40.12 9.76
N HIS A 46 -1.54 -39.15 9.03
CA HIS A 46 -2.91 -39.20 8.51
C HIS A 46 -3.00 -39.03 6.99
N TYR A 47 -1.99 -38.41 6.37
CA TYR A 47 -1.97 -38.09 4.95
C TYR A 47 -0.68 -38.58 4.31
N ARG A 48 -0.75 -38.90 3.01
CA ARG A 48 0.45 -39.07 2.18
C ARG A 48 0.88 -37.68 1.69
N ILE A 49 2.03 -37.19 2.13
CA ILE A 49 2.44 -35.81 1.86
C ILE A 49 3.48 -35.76 0.75
N LEU A 50 3.19 -35.00 -0.30
CA LEU A 50 4.09 -34.71 -1.41
C LEU A 50 4.48 -33.23 -1.32
N VAL A 51 5.71 -32.94 -0.88
CA VAL A 51 6.22 -31.56 -0.79
C VAL A 51 6.91 -31.20 -2.09
N VAL A 52 6.46 -30.16 -2.76
CA VAL A 52 7.10 -29.59 -3.94
C VAL A 52 7.83 -28.33 -3.50
N GLU A 53 9.16 -28.38 -3.54
CA GLU A 53 10.00 -27.23 -3.25
C GLU A 53 10.20 -26.34 -4.49
N GLU A 54 10.84 -25.19 -4.32
CA GLU A 54 11.19 -24.32 -5.45
C GLU A 54 12.09 -25.04 -6.48
N PRO A 55 12.13 -24.60 -7.74
CA PRO A 55 13.06 -25.14 -8.72
C PRO A 55 14.53 -24.83 -8.37
N ILE A 56 15.43 -25.73 -8.75
CA ILE A 56 16.88 -25.55 -8.70
C ILE A 56 17.37 -25.41 -10.14
N PHE A 57 18.24 -24.45 -10.40
CA PHE A 57 18.86 -24.30 -11.71
C PHE A 57 19.68 -25.56 -12.05
N HIS A 58 19.47 -26.10 -13.24
CA HIS A 58 20.21 -27.22 -13.80
C HIS A 58 20.29 -27.08 -15.32
N GLU A 59 21.50 -27.20 -15.87
CA GLU A 59 21.69 -27.18 -17.32
C GLU A 59 21.17 -28.48 -17.96
N GLY A 60 20.13 -28.38 -18.78
CA GLY A 60 19.57 -29.51 -19.53
C GLY A 60 18.05 -29.66 -19.37
N GLU A 61 17.55 -30.86 -19.68
CA GLU A 61 16.11 -31.17 -19.61
C GLU A 61 15.59 -31.07 -18.17
N PRO A 62 14.38 -30.51 -17.95
CA PRO A 62 13.77 -30.46 -16.63
C PRO A 62 13.47 -31.85 -16.06
N PHE A 63 13.70 -32.05 -14.76
CA PHE A 63 13.38 -33.31 -14.07
C PHE A 63 13.03 -33.09 -12.60
N LEU A 64 12.46 -34.10 -11.95
CA LEU A 64 12.21 -34.10 -10.51
C LEU A 64 13.21 -35.01 -9.80
N LYS A 65 13.96 -34.46 -8.85
CA LYS A 65 14.66 -35.26 -7.85
C LYS A 65 13.73 -35.49 -6.66
N SER A 66 13.66 -36.70 -6.12
CA SER A 66 12.84 -36.97 -4.95
C SER A 66 13.60 -37.72 -3.85
N TYR A 67 13.19 -37.50 -2.61
CA TYR A 67 13.66 -38.23 -1.43
C TYR A 67 12.59 -38.22 -0.34
N SER A 68 12.71 -39.13 0.64
CA SER A 68 11.75 -39.22 1.75
C SER A 68 12.46 -38.97 3.08
N PRO A 69 12.34 -37.76 3.67
CA PRO A 69 13.06 -37.41 4.90
C PRO A 69 12.45 -38.05 6.16
N THR A 70 11.17 -38.43 6.11
CA THR A 70 10.46 -39.10 7.20
C THR A 70 9.35 -39.98 6.59
N PRO A 71 8.82 -41.00 7.30
CA PRO A 71 7.72 -41.81 6.77
C PRO A 71 6.55 -40.96 6.27
N ASN A 72 5.97 -41.37 5.13
CA ASN A 72 4.82 -40.72 4.48
C ASN A 72 5.03 -39.26 3.99
N VAL A 73 6.24 -38.73 4.05
CA VAL A 73 6.61 -37.45 3.42
C VAL A 73 7.59 -37.73 2.29
N THR A 74 7.23 -37.34 1.07
CA THR A 74 8.14 -37.34 -0.08
C THR A 74 8.35 -35.91 -0.53
N VAL A 75 9.61 -35.49 -0.61
CA VAL A 75 10.02 -34.18 -1.10
C VAL A 75 10.42 -34.31 -2.57
N TYR A 76 9.88 -33.44 -3.41
CA TYR A 76 10.20 -33.27 -4.81
C TYR A 76 10.91 -31.94 -5.00
N GLN A 77 12.11 -32.02 -5.57
CA GLN A 77 12.95 -30.90 -5.96
C GLN A 77 12.94 -30.81 -7.48
N PRO A 78 12.23 -29.84 -8.05
CA PRO A 78 12.29 -29.62 -9.47
C PRO A 78 13.65 -29.05 -9.88
N HIS A 79 14.18 -29.55 -10.99
CA HIS A 79 15.37 -29.03 -11.64
C HIS A 79 14.99 -28.51 -13.03
N SER A 80 15.47 -27.32 -13.37
CA SER A 80 15.07 -26.62 -14.61
C SER A 80 16.22 -25.77 -15.16
N PRO A 81 16.28 -25.51 -16.49
CA PRO A 81 17.27 -24.61 -17.10
C PRO A 81 16.93 -23.13 -16.92
N VAL A 82 15.93 -22.78 -16.10
CA VAL A 82 15.48 -21.40 -15.89
C VAL A 82 16.23 -20.78 -14.72
N HIS A 83 16.87 -19.63 -14.96
CA HIS A 83 17.63 -18.89 -13.95
C HIS A 83 16.75 -18.16 -12.92
N ALA A 84 15.48 -17.91 -13.24
CA ALA A 84 14.56 -17.26 -12.33
C ALA A 84 14.31 -18.12 -11.08
N HIS A 85 14.38 -17.48 -9.92
CA HIS A 85 14.19 -18.13 -8.61
C HIS A 85 12.72 -18.38 -8.29
N GLY A 86 12.46 -19.36 -7.42
CA GLY A 86 11.13 -19.68 -6.94
C GLY A 86 10.17 -20.15 -8.04
N PHE A 87 8.87 -20.10 -7.75
CA PHE A 87 7.82 -20.45 -8.71
C PHE A 87 7.52 -19.29 -9.68
N HIS A 88 8.57 -18.77 -10.33
CA HIS A 88 8.45 -17.74 -11.37
C HIS A 88 7.67 -18.26 -12.60
N ASP A 89 7.06 -17.35 -13.37
CA ASP A 89 6.24 -17.72 -14.55
C ASP A 89 6.98 -18.59 -15.56
N ASP A 90 8.25 -18.26 -15.83
CA ASP A 90 9.11 -19.02 -16.73
C ASP A 90 9.33 -20.48 -16.27
N GLN A 91 9.16 -20.76 -14.97
CA GLN A 91 9.26 -22.11 -14.43
C GLN A 91 7.97 -22.91 -14.66
N ILE A 92 6.80 -22.25 -14.60
CA ILE A 92 5.49 -22.92 -14.49
C ILE A 92 5.24 -23.91 -15.62
N ALA A 93 5.49 -23.51 -16.87
CA ALA A 93 5.25 -24.35 -18.05
C ALA A 93 6.08 -25.65 -18.03
N LEU A 94 7.28 -25.61 -17.44
CA LEU A 94 8.17 -26.78 -17.32
C LEU A 94 7.79 -27.66 -16.13
N LEU A 95 7.30 -27.06 -15.05
CA LEU A 95 6.90 -27.78 -13.84
C LEU A 95 5.56 -28.49 -13.97
N GLN A 96 4.59 -27.90 -14.67
CA GLN A 96 3.25 -28.46 -14.84
C GLN A 96 3.24 -29.93 -15.30
N PRO A 97 3.94 -30.34 -16.39
CA PRO A 97 3.95 -31.74 -16.81
C PRO A 97 4.66 -32.66 -15.81
N LEU A 98 5.75 -32.19 -15.17
CA LEU A 98 6.46 -32.96 -14.14
C LEU A 98 5.59 -33.25 -12.93
N LEU A 99 4.75 -32.29 -12.52
CA LEU A 99 3.89 -32.41 -11.35
C LEU A 99 2.60 -33.19 -11.61
N ALA A 100 2.12 -33.20 -12.86
CA ALA A 100 0.91 -33.94 -13.25
C ALA A 100 1.00 -35.45 -12.97
N GLU A 101 2.21 -36.00 -12.94
CA GLU A 101 2.46 -37.42 -12.67
C GLU A 101 2.54 -37.76 -11.17
N LEU A 102 2.60 -36.76 -10.28
CA LEU A 102 2.82 -36.98 -8.85
C LEU A 102 1.58 -37.50 -8.12
N VAL A 103 0.40 -37.10 -8.57
CA VAL A 103 -0.88 -37.49 -7.99
C VAL A 103 -1.52 -38.53 -8.90
N PRO A 104 -1.86 -39.73 -8.41
CA PRO A 104 -2.51 -40.76 -9.22
C PRO A 104 -3.78 -40.25 -9.91
N SER A 105 -3.98 -40.65 -11.17
CA SER A 105 -5.17 -40.29 -11.95
C SER A 105 -6.45 -40.72 -11.22
N GLY A 106 -7.38 -39.78 -11.03
CA GLY A 106 -8.64 -39.99 -10.32
C GLY A 106 -8.62 -39.67 -8.82
N GLU A 107 -7.47 -39.30 -8.24
CA GLU A 107 -7.38 -38.81 -6.85
C GLU A 107 -7.59 -37.29 -6.78
N SER A 108 -8.34 -36.82 -5.77
CA SER A 108 -8.51 -35.39 -5.48
C SER A 108 -7.74 -35.01 -4.21
N PRO A 109 -6.47 -34.58 -4.32
CA PRO A 109 -5.61 -34.36 -3.16
C PRO A 109 -6.00 -33.10 -2.40
N ILE A 110 -5.46 -32.90 -1.20
CA ILE A 110 -5.47 -31.59 -0.54
C ILE A 110 -4.31 -30.78 -1.14
N ALA A 111 -4.57 -29.55 -1.62
CA ALA A 111 -3.53 -28.63 -2.05
C ALA A 111 -3.19 -27.65 -0.93
N TRP A 112 -1.95 -27.67 -0.44
CA TRP A 112 -1.46 -26.81 0.63
C TRP A 112 -0.42 -25.83 0.11
N PHE A 113 -0.60 -24.54 0.37
CA PHE A 113 0.29 -23.49 -0.10
C PHE A 113 1.01 -22.82 1.08
N TYR A 114 2.34 -22.78 1.03
CA TYR A 114 3.16 -21.86 1.83
C TYR A 114 3.62 -20.63 1.02
N THR A 115 3.33 -20.59 -0.28
CA THR A 115 3.68 -19.47 -1.16
C THR A 115 2.60 -19.24 -2.21
N PRO A 116 2.10 -18.01 -2.38
CA PRO A 116 1.19 -17.68 -3.47
C PRO A 116 1.82 -17.85 -4.86
N MET A 117 3.15 -17.82 -4.95
CA MET A 117 3.84 -17.95 -6.24
C MET A 117 3.56 -19.29 -6.92
N ALA A 118 3.27 -20.34 -6.16
CA ALA A 118 2.95 -21.65 -6.73
C ALA A 118 1.50 -21.77 -7.25
N LEU A 119 0.64 -20.77 -7.05
CA LEU A 119 -0.78 -20.82 -7.45
C LEU A 119 -1.01 -21.31 -8.90
N PRO A 120 -0.22 -20.92 -9.93
CA PRO A 120 -0.42 -21.43 -11.29
C PRO A 120 -0.25 -22.95 -11.44
N LEU A 121 0.48 -23.61 -10.53
CA LEU A 121 0.63 -25.07 -10.51
C LEU A 121 -0.64 -25.78 -10.05
N LEU A 122 -1.60 -25.07 -9.45
CA LEU A 122 -2.90 -25.63 -9.13
C LEU A 122 -3.67 -26.08 -10.37
N GLN A 123 -3.36 -25.54 -11.56
CA GLN A 123 -4.05 -25.90 -12.81
C GLN A 123 -3.90 -27.39 -13.18
N THR A 124 -2.84 -28.05 -12.72
CA THR A 124 -2.59 -29.48 -12.99
C THR A 124 -3.10 -30.39 -11.88
N VAL A 125 -3.70 -29.82 -10.83
CA VAL A 125 -4.19 -30.54 -9.65
C VAL A 125 -5.68 -30.27 -9.50
N HIS A 126 -6.47 -31.31 -9.23
CA HIS A 126 -7.90 -31.16 -8.92
C HIS A 126 -8.14 -31.38 -7.43
N PRO A 127 -7.92 -30.34 -6.58
CA PRO A 127 -7.91 -30.54 -5.14
C PRO A 127 -9.31 -30.78 -4.57
N SER A 128 -9.39 -31.60 -3.52
CA SER A 128 -10.59 -31.75 -2.70
C SER A 128 -10.74 -30.63 -1.66
N LEU A 129 -9.63 -29.97 -1.29
CA LEU A 129 -9.51 -28.85 -0.35
C LEU A 129 -8.27 -28.01 -0.68
N ILE A 130 -8.37 -26.69 -0.61
CA ILE A 130 -7.26 -25.73 -0.76
C ILE A 130 -6.95 -25.10 0.59
N VAL A 131 -5.73 -25.31 1.09
CA VAL A 131 -5.21 -24.72 2.33
C VAL A 131 -4.17 -23.68 1.97
N TYR A 132 -4.28 -22.48 2.54
CA TYR A 132 -3.21 -21.49 2.50
C TYR A 132 -2.67 -21.23 3.91
N ASP A 133 -1.44 -21.67 4.20
CA ASP A 133 -0.74 -21.35 5.45
C ASP A 133 0.20 -20.17 5.25
N CYS A 134 -0.34 -18.97 5.52
CA CYS A 134 0.36 -17.70 5.48
C CYS A 134 1.23 -17.57 6.75
N MET A 135 2.44 -18.14 6.70
CA MET A 135 3.37 -18.09 7.84
C MET A 135 4.14 -16.78 7.95
N ASP A 136 4.43 -16.14 6.81
CA ASP A 136 5.17 -14.88 6.70
C ASP A 136 4.49 -13.95 5.67
N GLU A 137 4.66 -12.64 5.82
CA GLU A 137 4.26 -11.65 4.81
C GLU A 137 5.30 -11.61 3.68
N LEU A 138 5.25 -12.57 2.77
CA LEU A 138 6.27 -12.75 1.72
C LEU A 138 6.44 -11.52 0.81
N SER A 139 5.42 -10.69 0.66
CA SER A 139 5.52 -9.43 -0.11
C SER A 139 6.37 -8.36 0.57
N ALA A 140 6.63 -8.48 1.88
CA ALA A 140 7.41 -7.53 2.65
C ALA A 140 8.92 -7.80 2.62
N PHE A 141 9.36 -8.92 2.01
CA PHE A 141 10.77 -9.22 1.81
C PHE A 141 11.39 -8.36 0.70
N LYS A 142 12.68 -8.04 0.80
CA LYS A 142 13.37 -7.30 -0.26
C LYS A 142 13.33 -8.09 -1.57
N ASN A 143 13.08 -7.36 -2.66
CA ASN A 143 12.98 -7.92 -4.01
C ASN A 143 11.87 -8.98 -4.18
N ALA A 144 10.81 -8.93 -3.36
CA ALA A 144 9.64 -9.78 -3.57
C ALA A 144 9.08 -9.60 -5.01
N PRO A 145 8.72 -10.70 -5.70
CA PRO A 145 8.14 -10.62 -7.04
C PRO A 145 6.87 -9.77 -7.06
N LYS A 146 6.71 -8.91 -8.07
CA LYS A 146 5.54 -8.00 -8.18
C LYS A 146 4.22 -8.75 -8.23
N GLN A 147 4.22 -9.96 -8.81
CA GLN A 147 3.05 -10.82 -8.94
C GLN A 147 2.60 -11.44 -7.61
N LEU A 148 3.44 -11.40 -6.55
CA LEU A 148 3.17 -12.08 -5.30
C LEU A 148 1.89 -11.58 -4.63
N LEU A 149 1.68 -10.26 -4.56
CA LEU A 149 0.47 -9.66 -3.98
C LEU A 149 -0.80 -10.01 -4.77
N GLN A 150 -0.70 -10.05 -6.10
CA GLN A 150 -1.81 -10.43 -6.97
C GLN A 150 -2.18 -11.91 -6.74
N ARG A 151 -1.18 -12.79 -6.70
CA ARG A 151 -1.38 -14.22 -6.44
C ARG A 151 -1.85 -14.49 -5.03
N GLU A 152 -1.38 -13.73 -4.04
CA GLU A 152 -1.87 -13.85 -2.67
C GLU A 152 -3.36 -13.52 -2.62
N SER A 153 -3.77 -12.43 -3.24
CA SER A 153 -5.18 -12.05 -3.31
C SER A 153 -6.03 -13.12 -4.00
N ALA A 154 -5.53 -13.68 -5.11
CA ALA A 154 -6.21 -14.77 -5.79
C ALA A 154 -6.28 -16.07 -4.95
N LEU A 155 -5.20 -16.43 -4.26
CA LEU A 155 -5.14 -17.60 -3.40
C LEU A 155 -6.05 -17.46 -2.19
N LEU A 156 -6.08 -16.29 -1.55
CA LEU A 156 -7.01 -15.98 -0.46
C LEU A 156 -8.47 -16.12 -0.91
N ASN A 157 -8.81 -15.73 -2.14
CA ASN A 157 -10.18 -15.84 -2.65
C ASN A 157 -10.65 -17.28 -2.89
N ILE A 158 -9.73 -18.21 -3.20
CA ILE A 158 -10.07 -19.60 -3.54
C ILE A 158 -9.76 -20.61 -2.43
N ALA A 159 -8.98 -20.21 -1.42
CA ALA A 159 -8.64 -21.10 -0.31
C ALA A 159 -9.90 -21.46 0.48
N ASP A 160 -10.06 -22.74 0.81
CA ASP A 160 -11.16 -23.18 1.67
C ASP A 160 -10.88 -22.81 3.14
N VAL A 161 -9.60 -22.81 3.53
CA VAL A 161 -9.15 -22.42 4.87
C VAL A 161 -7.80 -21.71 4.80
N VAL A 162 -7.66 -20.65 5.60
CA VAL A 162 -6.42 -19.88 5.72
C VAL A 162 -5.90 -20.00 7.14
N PHE A 163 -4.62 -20.38 7.29
CA PHE A 163 -3.91 -20.38 8.56
C PHE A 163 -2.88 -19.26 8.56
N THR A 164 -2.69 -18.61 9.72
CA THR A 164 -1.65 -17.58 9.88
C THR A 164 -0.67 -17.95 10.98
N GLY A 165 0.61 -17.60 10.77
CA GLY A 165 1.72 -17.93 11.67
C GLY A 165 1.80 -17.14 12.98
N GLY A 166 1.05 -16.03 13.10
CA GLY A 166 1.04 -15.18 14.29
C GLY A 166 -0.18 -14.26 14.38
N PRO A 167 -0.45 -13.65 15.56
CA PRO A 167 -1.59 -12.77 15.78
C PRO A 167 -1.57 -11.51 14.89
N SER A 168 -0.41 -10.89 14.68
CA SER A 168 -0.32 -9.69 13.83
C SER A 168 -0.74 -9.99 12.38
N LEU A 169 -0.25 -11.10 11.83
CA LEU A 169 -0.60 -11.56 10.49
C LEU A 169 -2.08 -12.00 10.42
N TYR A 170 -2.60 -12.65 11.46
CA TYR A 170 -4.02 -12.97 11.56
C TYR A 170 -4.90 -11.74 11.43
N GLN A 171 -4.59 -10.67 12.19
CA GLN A 171 -5.35 -9.42 12.12
C GLN A 171 -5.31 -8.81 10.73
N ALA A 172 -4.17 -8.89 10.03
CA ALA A 172 -4.03 -8.40 8.67
C ALA A 172 -4.82 -9.21 7.61
N LYS A 173 -5.07 -10.50 7.85
CA LYS A 173 -5.71 -11.39 6.87
C LYS A 173 -7.17 -11.74 7.19
N ARG A 174 -7.63 -11.61 8.46
CA ARG A 174 -8.98 -12.01 8.87
C ARG A 174 -10.11 -11.25 8.18
N GLU A 175 -9.86 -10.01 7.76
CA GLU A 175 -10.83 -9.19 7.01
C GLU A 175 -10.83 -9.50 5.51
N ARG A 176 -9.80 -10.22 5.04
CA ARG A 176 -9.64 -10.64 3.64
C ARG A 176 -10.12 -12.06 3.39
N HIS A 177 -10.34 -12.87 4.44
CA HIS A 177 -10.86 -14.23 4.31
C HIS A 177 -11.70 -14.66 5.52
N ALA A 178 -12.95 -15.08 5.27
CA ALA A 178 -13.91 -15.40 6.33
C ALA A 178 -13.54 -16.65 7.16
N ASN A 179 -12.77 -17.59 6.59
CA ASN A 179 -12.32 -18.80 7.26
C ASN A 179 -10.81 -18.75 7.56
N ALA A 180 -10.34 -17.60 8.09
CA ALA A 180 -8.97 -17.42 8.55
C ALA A 180 -8.83 -17.79 10.04
N HIS A 181 -7.75 -18.48 10.40
CA HIS A 181 -7.47 -18.92 11.77
C HIS A 181 -6.03 -18.65 12.19
N CYS A 182 -5.85 -18.17 13.42
CA CYS A 182 -4.53 -17.93 13.98
C CYS A 182 -3.98 -19.20 14.65
N PHE A 183 -2.87 -19.71 14.13
CA PHE A 183 -2.08 -20.75 14.79
C PHE A 183 -0.66 -20.24 14.98
N SER A 184 -0.40 -19.62 16.13
CA SER A 184 0.92 -19.13 16.49
C SER A 184 1.96 -20.25 16.55
N SER A 185 3.23 -19.86 16.49
CA SER A 185 4.39 -20.76 16.66
C SER A 185 4.26 -21.62 17.93
N SER A 186 4.72 -22.87 17.85
CA SER A 186 4.82 -23.83 18.96
C SER A 186 6.27 -24.28 19.16
N VAL A 187 6.54 -25.08 20.19
CA VAL A 187 7.87 -25.63 20.50
C VAL A 187 7.85 -27.14 20.68
N ASP A 188 8.94 -27.80 20.29
CA ASP A 188 9.24 -29.17 20.72
C ASP A 188 9.91 -29.12 22.10
N LEU A 189 9.08 -29.20 23.14
CA LEU A 189 9.55 -29.08 24.53
C LEU A 189 10.55 -30.17 24.91
N GLN A 190 10.35 -31.41 24.44
CA GLN A 190 11.25 -32.52 24.77
C GLN A 190 12.61 -32.34 24.12
N HIS A 191 12.64 -31.78 22.91
CA HIS A 191 13.89 -31.50 22.21
C HIS A 191 14.70 -30.39 22.88
N PHE A 192 14.10 -29.23 23.13
CA PHE A 192 14.83 -28.06 23.64
C PHE A 192 15.12 -28.12 25.14
N SER A 193 14.35 -28.85 25.94
CA SER A 193 14.65 -29.06 27.37
C SER A 193 15.94 -29.86 27.61
N LYS A 194 16.50 -30.53 26.59
CA LYS A 194 17.85 -31.10 26.67
C LYS A 194 18.90 -30.06 27.05
N ALA A 195 18.70 -28.79 26.68
CA ALA A 195 19.62 -27.70 27.02
C ALA A 195 19.74 -27.39 28.53
N LEU A 196 18.82 -27.93 29.34
CA LEU A 196 18.90 -27.88 30.81
C LEU A 196 20.11 -28.66 31.34
N ASP A 197 20.50 -29.73 30.65
CA ASP A 197 21.79 -30.38 30.89
C ASP A 197 22.92 -29.58 30.21
N ARG A 198 23.52 -28.70 31.00
CA ARG A 198 24.62 -27.81 30.56
C ARG A 198 25.87 -28.59 30.12
N THR A 199 26.00 -29.88 30.46
CA THR A 199 27.13 -30.71 30.02
C THR A 199 27.04 -31.11 28.55
N LEU A 200 25.86 -30.95 27.93
CA LEU A 200 25.61 -31.14 26.49
C LEU A 200 26.08 -29.96 25.63
N ALA A 201 26.81 -28.99 26.20
CA ALA A 201 27.29 -27.83 25.46
C ALA A 201 28.08 -28.23 24.20
N HIS A 202 27.73 -27.62 23.07
CA HIS A 202 28.32 -27.96 21.78
C HIS A 202 29.85 -27.72 21.80
N PRO A 203 30.69 -28.69 21.34
CA PRO A 203 32.14 -28.59 21.43
C PRO A 203 32.75 -27.36 20.75
N SER A 204 32.11 -26.82 19.71
CA SER A 204 32.58 -25.61 19.00
C SER A 204 32.64 -24.36 19.89
N GLN A 205 31.93 -24.36 21.03
CA GLN A 205 31.92 -23.25 21.99
C GLN A 205 32.88 -23.46 23.17
N ALA A 206 33.55 -24.61 23.25
CA ALA A 206 34.36 -24.98 24.41
C ALA A 206 35.52 -24.01 24.70
N SER A 207 36.10 -23.41 23.67
CA SER A 207 37.19 -22.43 23.78
C SER A 207 36.74 -21.01 24.10
N LEU A 208 35.44 -20.71 24.00
CA LEU A 208 34.89 -19.38 24.23
C LEU A 208 34.78 -19.10 25.73
N ARG A 209 35.00 -17.85 26.14
CA ARG A 209 34.82 -17.45 27.54
C ARG A 209 33.34 -17.25 27.87
N HIS A 210 33.04 -17.05 29.14
CA HIS A 210 31.73 -16.56 29.59
C HIS A 210 31.83 -15.05 29.92
N PRO A 211 30.75 -14.28 29.76
CA PRO A 211 29.41 -14.73 29.37
C PRO A 211 29.26 -14.93 27.84
N ARG A 212 28.40 -15.88 27.46
CA ARG A 212 28.06 -16.22 26.07
C ARG A 212 26.64 -15.79 25.77
N LEU A 213 26.46 -14.91 24.80
CA LEU A 213 25.15 -14.40 24.39
C LEU A 213 24.88 -14.86 22.97
N GLY A 214 23.78 -15.58 22.76
CA GLY A 214 23.61 -16.35 21.53
C GLY A 214 22.30 -16.09 20.80
N PHE A 215 22.36 -16.19 19.48
CA PHE A 215 21.21 -16.24 18.59
C PHE A 215 21.41 -17.41 17.64
N TYR A 216 20.33 -18.15 17.39
CA TYR A 216 20.28 -19.01 16.21
C TYR A 216 19.15 -18.61 15.27
N GLY A 217 19.33 -18.86 13.98
CA GLY A 217 18.36 -18.55 12.94
C GLY A 217 19.03 -18.12 11.63
N VAL A 218 18.22 -17.88 10.60
CA VAL A 218 18.72 -17.34 9.35
C VAL A 218 19.24 -15.92 9.59
N ILE A 219 20.48 -15.65 9.19
CA ILE A 219 21.09 -14.32 9.23
C ILE A 219 20.87 -13.69 7.85
N ASP A 220 19.80 -12.91 7.72
CA ASP A 220 19.39 -12.20 6.52
C ASP A 220 18.96 -10.76 6.85
N GLU A 221 18.20 -10.11 5.97
CA GLU A 221 17.68 -8.74 6.16
C GLU A 221 16.83 -8.51 7.41
N ARG A 222 16.36 -9.59 8.07
CA ARG A 222 15.63 -9.52 9.33
C ARG A 222 16.55 -9.38 10.53
N PHE A 223 17.85 -9.65 10.38
CA PHE A 223 18.83 -9.59 11.45
C PHE A 223 19.43 -8.18 11.58
N ASP A 224 19.47 -7.64 12.79
CA ASP A 224 20.01 -6.31 13.05
C ASP A 224 21.54 -6.36 13.23
N VAL A 225 22.23 -6.18 12.11
CA VAL A 225 23.69 -6.19 12.02
C VAL A 225 24.32 -5.02 12.77
N ASP A 226 23.65 -3.86 12.79
CA ASP A 226 24.15 -2.66 13.44
C ASP A 226 24.01 -2.75 14.96
N LEU A 227 22.90 -3.32 15.44
CA LEU A 227 22.73 -3.67 16.85
C LEU A 227 23.79 -4.68 17.31
N LEU A 228 24.05 -5.73 16.52
CA LEU A 228 25.11 -6.70 16.85
C LEU A 228 26.47 -6.01 16.99
N ARG A 229 26.80 -5.08 16.08
CA ARG A 229 28.04 -4.30 16.14
C ARG A 229 28.08 -3.43 17.40
N ALA A 230 26.99 -2.73 17.70
CA ALA A 230 26.90 -1.88 18.88
C ALA A 230 27.11 -2.65 20.19
N ILE A 231 26.51 -3.86 20.31
CA ILE A 231 26.72 -4.74 21.47
C ILE A 231 28.19 -5.16 21.56
N ALA A 232 28.78 -5.60 20.44
CA ALA A 232 30.16 -6.07 20.40
C ALA A 232 31.18 -4.97 20.77
N ASP A 233 30.95 -3.74 20.30
CA ASP A 233 31.79 -2.57 20.59
C ASP A 233 31.67 -2.14 22.06
N ALA A 234 30.46 -2.13 22.60
CA ALA A 234 30.20 -1.72 23.98
C ALA A 234 30.71 -2.75 25.01
N ARG A 235 30.66 -4.04 24.67
CA ARG A 235 31.00 -5.16 25.57
C ARG A 235 31.97 -6.15 24.95
N PRO A 236 33.26 -5.78 24.81
CA PRO A 236 34.30 -6.66 24.27
C PRO A 236 34.61 -7.86 25.18
N ASP A 237 34.10 -7.87 26.42
CA ASP A 237 34.16 -8.97 27.38
C ASP A 237 33.10 -10.06 27.14
N TRP A 238 32.08 -9.81 26.31
CA TRP A 238 31.02 -10.77 25.98
C TRP A 238 31.33 -11.54 24.72
N GLU A 239 31.10 -12.85 24.71
CA GLU A 239 31.23 -13.69 23.51
C GLU A 239 29.86 -13.82 22.81
N LEU A 240 29.71 -13.22 21.62
CA LEU A 240 28.47 -13.19 20.85
C LEU A 240 28.43 -14.35 19.84
N VAL A 241 27.53 -15.31 20.03
CA VAL A 241 27.49 -16.57 19.27
C VAL A 241 26.31 -16.57 18.29
N MET A 242 26.61 -16.49 16.99
CA MET A 242 25.62 -16.46 15.91
C MET A 242 25.59 -17.79 15.16
N VAL A 243 24.50 -18.54 15.28
CA VAL A 243 24.36 -19.89 14.68
C VAL A 243 23.30 -19.89 13.58
N GLY A 244 23.70 -20.16 12.35
CA GLY A 244 22.78 -20.28 11.23
C GLY A 244 23.39 -19.87 9.90
N PRO A 245 22.66 -20.12 8.81
CA PRO A 245 23.11 -19.76 7.47
C PRO A 245 23.04 -18.24 7.27
N ILE A 246 24.06 -17.70 6.61
CA ILE A 246 24.08 -16.30 6.14
C ILE A 246 23.60 -16.30 4.69
N VAL A 247 22.44 -15.70 4.44
CA VAL A 247 21.81 -15.67 3.12
C VAL A 247 21.14 -14.32 2.88
N LYS A 248 21.05 -13.90 1.62
CA LYS A 248 20.37 -12.64 1.21
C LYS A 248 20.94 -11.37 1.89
N ILE A 249 22.13 -11.46 2.47
CA ILE A 249 22.90 -10.36 3.03
C ILE A 249 24.34 -10.46 2.55
N ASP A 250 24.96 -9.31 2.29
CA ASP A 250 26.37 -9.25 1.93
C ASP A 250 27.23 -9.64 3.14
N GLN A 251 28.06 -10.69 3.00
CA GLN A 251 28.97 -11.14 4.04
C GLN A 251 30.00 -10.06 4.43
N ALA A 252 30.28 -9.10 3.55
CA ALA A 252 31.15 -7.97 3.85
C ALA A 252 30.51 -6.96 4.81
N ALA A 253 29.16 -6.91 4.88
CA ALA A 253 28.44 -6.00 5.77
C ALA A 253 28.41 -6.48 7.23
N LEU A 254 28.64 -7.78 7.47
CA LEU A 254 28.63 -8.36 8.80
C LEU A 254 29.80 -7.85 9.67
N PRO A 255 29.57 -7.46 10.94
CA PRO A 255 30.64 -7.03 11.84
C PRO A 255 31.62 -8.17 12.10
N ARG A 256 32.91 -7.82 12.16
CA ARG A 256 34.05 -8.74 12.30
C ARG A 256 34.80 -8.54 13.62
N ASN A 257 34.14 -7.99 14.63
CA ASN A 257 34.68 -7.83 15.96
C ASN A 257 35.20 -9.18 16.50
N PRO A 258 36.31 -9.19 17.26
CA PRO A 258 36.96 -10.43 17.70
C PRO A 258 36.11 -11.28 18.65
N ASN A 259 35.07 -10.69 19.25
CA ASN A 259 34.14 -11.35 20.16
C ASN A 259 32.82 -11.77 19.49
N ILE A 260 32.72 -11.71 18.15
CA ILE A 260 31.59 -12.23 17.38
C ILE A 260 31.98 -13.53 16.69
N HIS A 261 31.19 -14.58 16.91
CA HIS A 261 31.46 -15.93 16.41
C HIS A 261 30.31 -16.41 15.53
N TYR A 262 30.53 -16.43 14.21
CA TYR A 262 29.58 -17.01 13.25
C TYR A 262 29.86 -18.52 13.10
N MET A 263 28.96 -19.34 13.63
CA MET A 263 29.12 -20.81 13.68
C MET A 263 28.68 -21.52 12.39
N GLY A 264 28.01 -20.79 11.49
CA GLY A 264 27.40 -21.36 10.28
C GLY A 264 26.13 -22.15 10.58
N GLN A 265 25.59 -22.81 9.56
CA GLN A 265 24.37 -23.62 9.68
C GLN A 265 24.64 -24.85 10.57
N ALA A 266 23.79 -25.03 11.59
CA ALA A 266 23.79 -26.21 12.45
C ALA A 266 22.54 -27.05 12.19
N ASN A 267 22.62 -28.36 12.45
CA ASN A 267 21.46 -29.23 12.35
C ASN A 267 20.48 -28.94 13.49
N TYR A 268 19.20 -29.23 13.27
CA TYR A 268 18.16 -29.02 14.27
C TYR A 268 18.45 -29.76 15.59
N ASP A 269 19.05 -30.95 15.50
CA ASP A 269 19.40 -31.78 16.65
C ASP A 269 20.52 -31.20 17.53
N GLU A 270 21.32 -30.29 16.96
CA GLU A 270 22.46 -29.65 17.64
C GLU A 270 22.06 -28.36 18.36
N LEU A 271 20.91 -27.75 18.04
CA LEU A 271 20.48 -26.47 18.61
C LEU A 271 20.38 -26.47 20.16
N PRO A 272 19.88 -27.54 20.83
CA PRO A 272 19.90 -27.60 22.29
C PRO A 272 21.31 -27.59 22.89
N GLN A 273 22.30 -28.14 22.18
CA GLN A 273 23.70 -28.13 22.60
C GLN A 273 24.29 -26.71 22.52
N TYR A 274 23.84 -25.90 21.56
CA TYR A 274 24.21 -24.49 21.52
C TYR A 274 23.63 -23.72 22.70
N LEU A 275 22.33 -23.90 22.97
CA LEU A 275 21.65 -23.28 24.12
C LEU A 275 22.27 -23.67 25.46
N ALA A 276 22.68 -24.94 25.61
CA ALA A 276 23.35 -25.45 26.81
C ALA A 276 24.64 -24.69 27.17
N ALA A 277 25.20 -23.90 26.25
CA ALA A 277 26.38 -23.08 26.46
C ALA A 277 26.08 -21.60 26.74
N TRP A 278 24.87 -21.11 26.49
CA TRP A 278 24.55 -19.67 26.50
C TRP A 278 24.03 -19.17 27.84
N ASP A 279 24.41 -17.95 28.22
CA ASP A 279 23.95 -17.29 29.44
C ASP A 279 22.72 -16.39 29.18
N VAL A 280 22.62 -15.83 27.97
CA VAL A 280 21.47 -15.02 27.49
C VAL A 280 21.17 -15.35 26.04
N CYS A 281 19.88 -15.49 25.72
CA CYS A 281 19.40 -15.68 24.36
C CYS A 281 18.98 -14.33 23.75
N LEU A 282 19.49 -14.05 22.55
CA LEU A 282 19.24 -12.81 21.83
C LEU A 282 18.19 -13.03 20.74
N MET A 283 17.35 -12.03 20.52
CA MET A 283 16.49 -11.88 19.35
C MET A 283 16.69 -10.48 18.73
N PRO A 284 17.84 -10.23 18.09
CA PRO A 284 18.21 -8.92 17.53
C PRO A 284 17.59 -8.75 16.14
N PHE A 285 16.25 -8.68 16.07
CA PHE A 285 15.56 -8.48 14.80
C PHE A 285 15.61 -7.00 14.40
N ALA A 286 15.97 -6.72 13.15
CA ALA A 286 15.90 -5.39 12.57
C ALA A 286 14.43 -4.98 12.47
N LEU A 287 14.09 -3.75 12.85
CA LEU A 287 12.71 -3.24 12.78
C LEU A 287 12.43 -2.69 11.37
N ASN A 288 11.92 -3.54 10.48
CA ASN A 288 11.63 -3.20 9.09
C ASN A 288 10.38 -3.94 8.59
N ASP A 289 9.99 -3.74 7.33
CA ASP A 289 8.76 -4.33 6.78
C ASP A 289 8.74 -5.88 6.89
N SER A 290 9.88 -6.55 6.71
CA SER A 290 9.99 -8.01 6.75
C SER A 290 9.82 -8.62 8.15
N THR A 291 10.01 -7.82 9.22
CA THR A 291 9.84 -8.25 10.62
C THR A 291 8.55 -7.72 11.26
N LYS A 292 7.81 -6.85 10.56
CA LYS A 292 6.55 -6.26 11.07
C LYS A 292 5.52 -7.29 11.53
N PHE A 293 5.45 -8.43 10.85
CA PHE A 293 4.49 -9.52 11.10
C PHE A 293 5.15 -10.82 11.60
N ILE A 294 6.43 -10.77 12.01
CA ILE A 294 7.17 -11.97 12.40
C ILE A 294 6.69 -12.49 13.76
N SER A 295 6.46 -13.80 13.85
CA SER A 295 6.12 -14.52 15.08
C SER A 295 7.17 -15.62 15.33
N PRO A 296 8.33 -15.29 15.92
CA PRO A 296 9.49 -16.18 15.96
C PRO A 296 9.28 -17.37 16.90
N THR A 297 9.62 -18.59 16.44
CA THR A 297 9.61 -19.81 17.28
C THR A 297 10.60 -19.73 18.44
N LYS A 298 11.72 -19.04 18.22
CA LYS A 298 12.88 -18.91 19.12
C LYS A 298 12.51 -18.53 20.53
N VAL A 299 11.51 -17.66 20.71
CA VAL A 299 11.06 -17.25 22.05
C VAL A 299 10.64 -18.48 22.87
N LEU A 300 9.87 -19.39 22.30
CA LEU A 300 9.40 -20.59 22.99
C LEU A 300 10.51 -21.64 23.14
N GLU A 301 11.40 -21.72 22.15
CA GLU A 301 12.57 -22.62 22.18
C GLU A 301 13.56 -22.22 23.29
N TYR A 302 13.78 -20.92 23.49
CA TYR A 302 14.59 -20.38 24.58
C TYR A 302 13.90 -20.52 25.94
N MET A 303 12.57 -20.35 26.00
CA MET A 303 11.79 -20.63 27.22
C MET A 303 11.86 -22.11 27.62
N ALA A 304 11.86 -23.04 26.66
CA ALA A 304 12.03 -24.46 26.92
C ALA A 304 13.42 -24.83 27.48
N ALA A 305 14.43 -23.99 27.20
CA ALA A 305 15.77 -24.08 27.77
C ALA A 305 15.93 -23.30 29.10
N GLU A 306 14.88 -22.62 29.56
CA GLU A 306 14.85 -21.80 30.79
C GLU A 306 15.94 -20.70 30.83
N LEU A 307 16.25 -20.12 29.66
CA LEU A 307 17.28 -19.07 29.53
C LEU A 307 16.66 -17.66 29.44
N PRO A 308 17.30 -16.63 30.04
CA PRO A 308 16.90 -15.24 29.85
C PRO A 308 16.89 -14.83 28.38
N ILE A 309 15.88 -14.06 27.98
CA ILE A 309 15.66 -13.67 26.58
C ILE A 309 15.62 -12.14 26.49
N VAL A 310 16.41 -11.58 25.56
CA VAL A 310 16.38 -10.15 25.21
C VAL A 310 16.01 -10.02 23.74
N SER A 311 15.00 -9.21 23.44
CA SER A 311 14.46 -9.01 22.10
C SER A 311 14.37 -7.54 21.75
N THR A 312 14.53 -7.22 20.46
CA THR A 312 14.01 -5.96 19.93
C THR A 312 12.49 -5.96 19.99
N ASN A 313 11.86 -4.79 19.82
CA ASN A 313 10.42 -4.61 19.95
C ASN A 313 9.58 -5.22 18.80
N ILE A 314 9.59 -6.56 18.70
CA ILE A 314 8.73 -7.32 17.80
C ILE A 314 7.34 -7.47 18.41
N THR A 315 6.32 -7.02 17.67
CA THR A 315 4.92 -6.99 18.13
C THR A 315 4.44 -8.32 18.72
N ASP A 316 4.69 -9.44 18.02
CA ASP A 316 4.23 -10.77 18.42
C ASP A 316 5.15 -11.44 19.46
N VAL A 317 6.18 -10.73 19.94
CA VAL A 317 6.94 -11.08 21.15
C VAL A 317 6.53 -10.18 22.32
N ALA A 318 6.54 -8.87 22.11
CA ALA A 318 6.29 -7.88 23.14
C ALA A 318 4.88 -7.97 23.74
N LYS A 319 3.85 -8.20 22.92
CA LYS A 319 2.47 -8.32 23.40
C LYS A 319 2.25 -9.55 24.29
N PRO A 320 2.57 -10.78 23.86
CA PRO A 320 2.29 -11.97 24.67
C PRO A 320 3.33 -12.25 25.76
N TYR A 321 4.58 -11.79 25.61
CA TYR A 321 5.70 -12.30 26.44
C TYR A 321 6.49 -11.21 27.18
N SER A 322 6.09 -9.93 27.18
CA SER A 322 6.84 -8.85 27.87
C SER A 322 6.99 -9.01 29.39
N SER A 323 6.18 -9.87 30.03
CA SER A 323 6.36 -10.23 31.44
C SER A 323 7.53 -11.18 31.69
N ILE A 324 8.05 -11.85 30.65
CA ILE A 324 9.09 -12.88 30.71
C ILE A 324 10.32 -12.49 29.88
N VAL A 325 10.10 -11.84 28.73
CA VAL A 325 11.12 -11.43 27.77
C VAL A 325 11.40 -9.94 27.95
N SER A 326 12.68 -9.58 28.09
CA SER A 326 13.09 -8.17 28.10
C SER A 326 12.99 -7.58 26.70
N ILE A 327 12.16 -6.56 26.53
CA ILE A 327 11.94 -5.87 25.26
C ILE A 327 12.75 -4.56 25.26
N ALA A 328 13.62 -4.41 24.28
CA ALA A 328 14.46 -3.23 24.11
C ALA A 328 14.00 -2.38 22.92
N HIS A 329 14.08 -1.05 23.09
CA HIS A 329 13.66 -0.05 22.11
C HIS A 329 14.83 0.71 21.46
N SER A 330 16.05 0.56 21.99
CA SER A 330 17.29 1.10 21.43
C SER A 330 18.47 0.13 21.65
N PRO A 331 19.62 0.32 20.98
CA PRO A 331 20.82 -0.46 21.25
C PRO A 331 21.29 -0.37 22.71
N GLU A 332 21.24 0.81 23.32
CA GLU A 332 21.62 1.02 24.72
C GLU A 332 20.67 0.28 25.68
N ASP A 333 19.36 0.34 25.41
CA ASP A 333 18.37 -0.42 26.17
C ASP A 333 18.60 -1.93 26.04
N PHE A 334 18.98 -2.41 24.85
CA PHE A 334 19.26 -3.82 24.59
C PHE A 334 20.47 -4.30 25.38
N ILE A 335 21.56 -3.52 25.39
CA ILE A 335 22.77 -3.81 26.16
C ILE A 335 22.43 -3.83 27.66
N ARG A 336 21.69 -2.83 28.16
CA ARG A 336 21.23 -2.79 29.56
C ARG A 336 20.39 -4.01 29.93
N ALA A 337 19.47 -4.42 29.06
CA ALA A 337 18.65 -5.62 29.29
C ALA A 337 19.50 -6.91 29.34
N CYS A 338 20.55 -7.02 28.53
CA CYS A 338 21.50 -8.13 28.61
C CYS A 338 22.29 -8.12 29.93
N ASP A 339 22.72 -6.94 30.40
CA ASP A 339 23.36 -6.79 31.71
C ASP A 339 22.45 -7.25 32.86
N GLU A 340 21.20 -6.81 32.84
CA GLU A 340 20.21 -7.20 33.83
C GLU A 340 19.93 -8.71 33.80
N ALA A 341 19.91 -9.32 32.62
CA ALA A 341 19.74 -10.76 32.43
C ALA A 341 20.94 -11.56 33.01
N LEU A 342 22.17 -11.07 32.81
CA LEU A 342 23.38 -11.66 33.39
C LEU A 342 23.44 -11.48 34.91
N ALA A 343 22.89 -10.39 35.44
CA ALA A 343 22.85 -10.08 36.87
C ALA A 343 21.67 -10.72 37.64
N LEU A 344 20.85 -11.56 37.01
CA LEU A 344 19.71 -12.19 37.67
C LEU A 344 20.14 -13.07 38.87
N THR A 345 19.58 -12.75 40.04
CA THR A 345 19.71 -13.57 41.25
C THR A 345 19.09 -14.97 41.04
N PRO A 346 19.57 -16.02 41.71
CA PRO A 346 19.00 -17.38 41.62
C PRO A 346 17.48 -17.44 41.82
N GLU A 347 16.93 -16.65 42.74
CA GLU A 347 15.50 -16.62 43.05
C GLU A 347 14.68 -16.06 41.88
N ARG A 348 15.13 -14.95 41.29
CA ARG A 348 14.50 -14.35 40.10
C ARG A 348 14.62 -15.27 38.88
N ARG A 349 15.76 -15.97 38.72
CA ARG A 349 15.95 -16.95 37.65
C ARG A 349 15.01 -18.14 37.80
N ALA A 350 14.83 -18.67 39.01
CA ALA A 350 13.89 -19.74 39.30
C ALA A 350 12.44 -19.32 39.01
N LYS A 351 12.04 -18.11 39.44
CA LYS A 351 10.71 -17.56 39.13
C LYS A 351 10.49 -17.42 37.61
N MET A 352 11.46 -16.85 36.89
CA MET A 352 11.40 -16.72 35.44
C MET A 352 11.24 -18.10 34.77
N ALA A 353 11.99 -19.11 35.22
CA ALA A 353 11.86 -20.49 34.72
C ALA A 353 10.47 -21.10 35.00
N ASP A 354 9.86 -20.82 36.15
CA ASP A 354 8.47 -21.24 36.43
C ASP A 354 7.47 -20.62 35.46
N ASP A 355 7.59 -19.30 35.23
CA ASP A 355 6.72 -18.56 34.31
C ASP A 355 6.91 -19.06 32.85
N MET A 356 8.16 -19.33 32.43
CA MET A 356 8.48 -19.92 31.13
C MET A 356 7.88 -21.32 30.95
N ARG A 357 8.00 -22.20 31.96
CA ARG A 357 7.42 -23.55 31.95
C ARG A 357 5.90 -23.53 31.80
N ALA A 358 5.23 -22.56 32.42
CA ALA A 358 3.78 -22.41 32.27
C ALA A 358 3.38 -22.09 30.83
N VAL A 359 4.13 -21.21 30.15
CA VAL A 359 3.88 -20.85 28.74
C VAL A 359 4.10 -22.04 27.82
N VAL A 360 5.28 -22.68 27.88
CA VAL A 360 5.61 -23.75 26.92
C VAL A 360 4.74 -25.00 27.11
N LYS A 361 4.26 -25.29 28.33
CA LYS A 361 3.29 -26.37 28.59
C LYS A 361 1.93 -26.15 27.91
N ALA A 362 1.56 -24.90 27.64
CA ALA A 362 0.30 -24.56 27.00
C ALA A 362 0.34 -24.68 25.47
N THR A 363 1.50 -25.01 24.89
CA THR A 363 1.71 -25.07 23.43
C THR A 363 2.30 -26.41 23.01
N SER A 364 1.95 -26.88 21.82
CA SER A 364 2.54 -28.09 21.24
C SER A 364 2.29 -28.09 19.72
N TRP A 365 3.29 -28.54 18.97
CA TRP A 365 3.13 -28.79 17.54
C TRP A 365 2.09 -29.89 17.25
N ASP A 366 1.92 -30.86 18.14
CA ASP A 366 0.89 -31.90 18.04
C ASP A 366 -0.51 -31.31 18.20
N ALA A 367 -0.70 -30.44 19.19
CA ALA A 367 -1.96 -29.74 19.40
C ALA A 367 -2.28 -28.81 18.21
N THR A 368 -1.27 -28.10 17.69
CA THR A 368 -1.41 -27.22 16.53
C THR A 368 -1.81 -28.00 15.28
N ALA A 369 -1.09 -29.06 14.94
CA ALA A 369 -1.39 -29.91 13.78
C ALA A 369 -2.79 -30.54 13.89
N ASN A 370 -3.18 -30.99 15.09
CA ASN A 370 -4.53 -31.52 15.34
C ASN A 370 -5.63 -30.47 15.20
N GLY A 371 -5.40 -29.25 15.67
CA GLY A 371 -6.32 -28.12 15.52
C GLY A 371 -6.53 -27.76 14.05
N MET A 372 -5.45 -27.60 13.29
CA MET A 372 -5.52 -27.35 11.84
C MET A 372 -6.26 -28.47 11.11
N ARG A 373 -5.92 -29.73 11.39
CA ARG A 373 -6.60 -30.91 10.80
C ARG A 373 -8.09 -30.92 11.09
N SER A 374 -8.50 -30.55 12.31
CA SER A 374 -9.91 -30.50 12.69
C SER A 374 -10.68 -29.48 11.85
N LEU A 375 -10.08 -28.30 11.60
CA LEU A 375 -10.66 -27.27 10.75
C LEU A 375 -10.69 -27.67 9.27
N MET A 376 -9.65 -28.34 8.78
CA MET A 376 -9.62 -28.90 7.42
C MET A 376 -10.74 -29.92 7.19
N ASN A 377 -10.96 -30.81 8.17
CA ASN A 377 -12.02 -31.80 8.11
C ASN A 377 -13.42 -31.16 8.18
N ALA A 378 -13.59 -30.09 8.98
CA ALA A 378 -14.83 -29.33 9.03
C ALA A 378 -15.15 -28.64 7.69
N GLY A 379 -14.15 -28.00 7.06
CA GLY A 379 -14.28 -27.36 5.75
C GLY A 379 -14.66 -28.32 4.63
N ALA A 380 -14.21 -29.58 4.69
CA ALA A 380 -14.53 -30.62 3.70
C ALA A 380 -16.02 -31.03 3.67
N THR A 381 -16.78 -30.78 4.75
CA THR A 381 -18.20 -31.19 4.88
C THR A 381 -19.22 -30.17 4.35
N GLY A 382 -18.78 -28.97 3.95
CA GLY A 382 -19.64 -27.88 3.48
C GLY A 382 -19.86 -27.79 1.96
N LYS A 383 -19.55 -28.84 1.17
CA LYS A 383 -19.57 -28.75 -0.31
C LYS A 383 -20.98 -28.50 -0.88
N LYS A 384 -21.09 -27.44 -1.71
CA LYS A 384 -22.16 -27.28 -2.71
C LYS A 384 -22.08 -28.45 -3.74
N PRO A 385 -23.20 -29.01 -4.21
CA PRO A 385 -23.18 -30.17 -5.10
C PRO A 385 -22.81 -29.79 -6.54
N GLY A 386 -21.71 -30.38 -7.02
CA GLY A 386 -21.59 -31.15 -8.27
C GLY A 386 -21.85 -30.47 -9.62
N VAL A 387 -20.79 -30.42 -10.46
CA VAL A 387 -20.94 -30.70 -11.90
C VAL A 387 -19.81 -31.65 -12.31
N MET A 388 -20.19 -32.84 -12.77
CA MET A 388 -19.32 -33.87 -13.32
C MET A 388 -19.09 -33.67 -14.83
N THR A 389 -17.81 -33.77 -15.20
CA THR A 389 -17.20 -34.41 -16.38
C THR A 389 -17.93 -34.46 -17.73
N GLU A 390 -17.27 -33.96 -18.79
CA GLU A 390 -16.87 -34.80 -19.94
C GLU A 390 -15.70 -34.19 -20.74
N SER A 391 -14.98 -35.06 -21.45
CA SER A 391 -13.56 -35.00 -21.78
C SER A 391 -13.27 -34.83 -23.28
N GLY A 392 -12.18 -34.10 -23.60
CA GLY A 392 -11.21 -34.46 -24.65
C GLY A 392 -11.34 -33.83 -26.05
N SER A 393 -10.42 -32.89 -26.39
CA SER A 393 -9.49 -32.98 -27.56
C SER A 393 -8.92 -31.62 -28.01
N SER A 394 -7.59 -31.57 -28.02
CA SER A 394 -6.64 -30.75 -28.81
C SER A 394 -6.66 -29.20 -28.76
N ALA A 395 -5.72 -28.67 -27.97
CA ALA A 395 -4.83 -27.53 -28.23
C ALA A 395 -5.27 -26.52 -29.32
N ARG A 396 -6.16 -25.61 -28.92
CA ARG A 396 -6.18 -24.19 -29.29
C ARG A 396 -6.58 -23.42 -28.04
N ILE A 397 -6.03 -22.24 -27.84
CA ILE A 397 -6.51 -21.28 -26.85
C ILE A 397 -7.97 -20.99 -27.22
N ASN A 398 -8.90 -21.72 -26.63
CA ASN A 398 -10.33 -21.50 -26.71
C ASN A 398 -10.85 -21.51 -25.28
N SER A 399 -11.28 -20.33 -24.84
CA SER A 399 -12.46 -20.11 -24.01
C SER A 399 -12.81 -21.22 -23.00
N LEU A 400 -12.50 -20.95 -21.72
CA LEU A 400 -13.30 -21.46 -20.60
C LEU A 400 -14.80 -21.23 -20.92
N PRO A 401 -15.69 -22.16 -20.55
CA PRO A 401 -16.98 -22.35 -21.21
C PRO A 401 -17.77 -21.05 -21.32
N SER A 402 -18.05 -20.64 -22.56
CA SER A 402 -19.14 -19.73 -22.88
C SER A 402 -20.44 -20.41 -22.47
N ASN A 403 -20.95 -20.11 -21.28
CA ASN A 403 -22.34 -20.47 -20.95
C ASN A 403 -23.07 -19.46 -20.05
N ASN A 404 -22.57 -18.21 -19.98
CA ASN A 404 -23.39 -17.00 -19.79
C ASN A 404 -22.51 -15.76 -19.91
N VAL A 405 -22.02 -15.46 -21.13
CA VAL A 405 -21.61 -14.08 -21.42
C VAL A 405 -22.91 -13.30 -21.57
N GLN A 406 -23.18 -12.38 -20.65
CA GLN A 406 -24.36 -11.53 -20.75
C GLN A 406 -24.02 -10.35 -21.66
N ASP A 407 -24.88 -10.12 -22.65
CA ASP A 407 -24.73 -9.01 -23.59
C ASP A 407 -25.41 -7.77 -23.02
N TYR A 408 -24.70 -6.64 -23.05
CA TYR A 408 -25.24 -5.32 -22.75
C TYR A 408 -24.87 -4.39 -23.89
N LYS A 409 -25.75 -3.42 -24.21
CA LYS A 409 -25.45 -2.41 -25.22
C LYS A 409 -24.29 -1.53 -24.77
N CYS A 410 -24.28 -1.16 -23.49
CA CYS A 410 -23.18 -0.41 -22.90
C CYS A 410 -22.72 -1.02 -21.58
N VAL A 411 -21.41 -1.17 -21.41
CA VAL A 411 -20.79 -1.47 -20.13
C VAL A 411 -20.03 -0.22 -19.65
N ILE A 412 -20.24 0.16 -18.40
CA ILE A 412 -19.55 1.26 -17.73
C ILE A 412 -18.67 0.68 -16.63
N ILE A 413 -17.39 1.02 -16.61
CA ILE A 413 -16.46 0.62 -15.56
C ILE A 413 -16.15 1.83 -14.66
N GLY A 414 -16.61 1.76 -13.41
CA GLY A 414 -16.44 2.76 -12.37
C GLY A 414 -17.73 3.53 -12.08
N GLY A 415 -18.23 3.42 -10.85
CA GLY A 415 -19.39 4.11 -10.31
C GLY A 415 -19.05 5.45 -9.65
N GLY A 416 -18.06 6.18 -10.16
CA GLY A 416 -17.82 7.58 -9.77
C GLY A 416 -18.81 8.55 -10.44
N PRO A 417 -18.69 9.87 -10.20
CA PRO A 417 -19.57 10.87 -10.82
C PRO A 417 -19.69 10.74 -12.34
N THR A 418 -18.58 10.45 -13.03
CA THR A 418 -18.55 10.25 -14.48
C THR A 418 -19.39 9.03 -14.90
N GLY A 419 -19.22 7.89 -14.25
CA GLY A 419 -19.91 6.65 -14.61
C GLY A 419 -21.39 6.67 -14.22
N LEU A 420 -21.71 7.22 -13.05
CA LEU A 420 -23.10 7.41 -12.61
C LEU A 420 -23.85 8.39 -13.51
N SER A 421 -23.20 9.48 -13.93
CA SER A 421 -23.76 10.39 -14.92
C SER A 421 -23.96 9.67 -16.25
N ALA A 422 -22.98 8.91 -16.75
CA ALA A 422 -23.14 8.14 -17.98
C ALA A 422 -24.33 7.16 -17.89
N ALA A 423 -24.45 6.40 -16.80
CA ALA A 423 -25.56 5.48 -16.58
C ALA A 423 -26.93 6.19 -16.50
N TYR A 424 -26.98 7.40 -15.93
CA TYR A 424 -28.19 8.21 -15.87
C TYR A 424 -28.67 8.69 -17.25
N HIS A 425 -27.75 8.92 -18.19
CA HIS A 425 -28.09 9.37 -19.55
C HIS A 425 -28.31 8.22 -20.53
N LEU A 426 -28.03 6.99 -20.13
CA LEU A 426 -28.16 5.79 -20.96
C LEU A 426 -29.40 4.99 -20.59
N ASP A 427 -29.76 4.06 -21.45
CA ASP A 427 -30.97 3.25 -21.33
C ASP A 427 -30.77 2.00 -20.47
N LYS A 428 -31.87 1.27 -20.24
CA LYS A 428 -31.91 0.02 -19.45
C LYS A 428 -30.95 -1.08 -19.91
N ASP A 429 -30.42 -1.04 -21.14
CA ASP A 429 -29.49 -2.04 -21.68
C ASP A 429 -28.03 -1.72 -21.30
N THR A 430 -27.84 -0.93 -20.24
CA THR A 430 -26.56 -0.50 -19.68
C THR A 430 -26.23 -1.24 -18.38
N LEU A 431 -24.97 -1.65 -18.22
CA LEU A 431 -24.42 -2.23 -17.00
C LEU A 431 -23.28 -1.35 -16.46
N LEU A 432 -23.44 -0.81 -15.25
CA LEU A 432 -22.38 -0.13 -14.51
C LEU A 432 -21.76 -1.09 -13.48
N LEU A 433 -20.44 -1.19 -13.49
CA LEU A 433 -19.64 -2.04 -12.61
C LEU A 433 -18.71 -1.17 -11.75
N ASP A 434 -18.77 -1.27 -10.43
CA ASP A 434 -17.79 -0.65 -9.51
C ASP A 434 -17.19 -1.71 -8.59
N LYS A 435 -15.87 -1.64 -8.37
CA LYS A 435 -15.16 -2.57 -7.47
C LYS A 435 -15.44 -2.32 -5.98
N ASN A 436 -15.90 -1.13 -5.63
CA ASN A 436 -16.16 -0.75 -4.25
C ASN A 436 -17.56 -1.21 -3.82
N PRO A 437 -17.82 -1.38 -2.51
CA PRO A 437 -19.13 -1.79 -2.00
C PRO A 437 -20.22 -0.73 -2.21
N THR A 438 -19.84 0.52 -2.45
CA THR A 438 -20.76 1.63 -2.71
C THR A 438 -20.25 2.49 -3.85
N ALA A 439 -21.13 2.83 -4.79
CA ALA A 439 -20.86 3.81 -5.83
C ALA A 439 -20.55 5.19 -5.25
N GLY A 440 -19.67 5.92 -5.92
CA GLY A 440 -19.28 7.29 -5.59
C GLY A 440 -17.82 7.62 -5.94
N GLY A 441 -16.97 6.61 -6.16
CA GLY A 441 -15.56 6.82 -6.45
C GLY A 441 -14.85 7.61 -5.35
N TRP A 442 -14.18 8.72 -5.71
CA TRP A 442 -13.55 9.64 -4.76
C TRP A 442 -14.52 10.62 -4.10
N CYS A 443 -15.78 10.67 -4.54
CA CYS A 443 -16.83 11.49 -3.96
C CYS A 443 -17.62 10.77 -2.85
N ARG A 444 -17.08 9.67 -2.31
CA ARG A 444 -17.64 8.94 -1.17
C ARG A 444 -17.37 9.69 0.15
N SER A 445 -18.10 9.28 1.17
CA SER A 445 -18.02 9.82 2.53
C SER A 445 -17.92 8.68 3.55
N ILE A 446 -17.32 8.97 4.68
CA ILE A 446 -17.08 8.08 5.82
C ILE A 446 -17.88 8.61 6.99
N GLU A 447 -18.69 7.77 7.61
CA GLU A 447 -19.36 8.09 8.87
C GLU A 447 -18.63 7.39 10.02
N ASP A 448 -18.21 8.15 11.03
CA ASP A 448 -17.46 7.62 12.17
C ASP A 448 -17.71 8.48 13.42
N GLY A 449 -18.11 7.86 14.53
CA GLY A 449 -18.40 8.53 15.81
C GLY A 449 -19.44 9.68 15.73
N GLY A 450 -20.36 9.62 14.75
CA GLY A 450 -21.35 10.68 14.51
C GLY A 450 -20.85 11.85 13.66
N PHE A 451 -19.61 11.78 13.18
CA PHE A 451 -19.04 12.69 12.19
C PHE A 451 -19.19 12.11 10.79
N THR A 452 -19.29 12.99 9.78
CA THR A 452 -19.20 12.62 8.37
C THR A 452 -18.00 13.32 7.75
N PHE A 453 -17.08 12.54 7.17
CA PHE A 453 -15.90 13.01 6.47
C PHE A 453 -15.96 12.62 5.00
N ASP A 454 -15.67 13.53 4.08
CA ASP A 454 -15.50 13.14 2.69
C ASP A 454 -14.11 12.54 2.46
N TYR A 455 -13.96 11.73 1.40
CA TYR A 455 -12.63 11.21 1.03
C TYR A 455 -11.62 12.33 0.70
N ALA A 456 -12.09 13.53 0.34
CA ALA A 456 -11.31 14.76 0.23
C ALA A 456 -12.26 15.97 0.36
N GLY A 457 -11.74 17.20 0.47
CA GLY A 457 -12.59 18.38 0.46
C GLY A 457 -13.33 18.58 -0.88
N HIS A 458 -14.63 18.32 -0.91
CA HIS A 458 -15.48 18.45 -2.09
C HIS A 458 -16.51 19.57 -1.95
N ILE A 459 -16.77 20.26 -3.07
CA ILE A 459 -17.80 21.29 -3.18
C ILE A 459 -18.47 21.24 -4.56
N MET A 460 -19.73 21.62 -4.64
CA MET A 460 -20.46 21.76 -5.91
C MET A 460 -20.41 23.20 -6.40
N PHE A 461 -20.00 23.42 -7.64
CA PHE A 461 -20.16 24.72 -8.31
C PHE A 461 -20.26 24.49 -9.81
N SER A 462 -21.12 25.23 -10.49
CA SER A 462 -21.26 25.20 -11.95
C SER A 462 -21.99 26.46 -12.43
N ASN A 463 -21.65 26.92 -13.63
CA ASN A 463 -22.41 27.95 -14.35
C ASN A 463 -23.33 27.35 -15.41
N ASP A 464 -23.28 26.04 -15.64
CA ASP A 464 -24.10 25.35 -16.61
C ASP A 464 -25.53 25.16 -16.07
N PRO A 465 -26.58 25.75 -16.70
CA PRO A 465 -27.96 25.60 -16.26
C PRO A 465 -28.43 24.16 -16.20
N TYR A 466 -27.87 23.27 -17.02
CA TYR A 466 -28.18 21.84 -16.98
C TYR A 466 -27.70 21.21 -15.67
N VAL A 467 -26.45 21.45 -15.30
CA VAL A 467 -25.83 20.91 -14.08
C VAL A 467 -26.51 21.45 -12.83
N LEU A 468 -26.90 22.73 -12.81
CA LEU A 468 -27.62 23.31 -11.68
C LEU A 468 -28.98 22.63 -11.46
N LYS A 469 -29.76 22.42 -12.52
CA LYS A 469 -31.03 21.66 -12.45
C LYS A 469 -30.81 20.21 -12.05
N LEU A 470 -29.68 19.63 -12.45
CA LEU A 470 -29.32 18.27 -12.05
C LEU A 470 -29.05 18.20 -10.54
N TYR A 471 -28.32 19.16 -9.95
CA TYR A 471 -28.15 19.22 -8.50
C TYR A 471 -29.49 19.30 -7.76
N ASP A 472 -30.41 20.15 -8.21
CA ASP A 472 -31.76 20.26 -7.63
C ASP A 472 -32.50 18.92 -7.71
N LYS A 473 -32.40 18.21 -8.84
CA LYS A 473 -33.06 16.91 -9.03
C LYS A 473 -32.48 15.81 -8.15
N LEU A 474 -31.15 15.77 -7.99
CA LEU A 474 -30.45 14.70 -7.26
C LEU A 474 -30.56 14.88 -5.74
N LEU A 475 -30.59 16.12 -5.26
CA LEU A 475 -30.55 16.42 -3.82
C LEU A 475 -31.85 16.97 -3.25
N GLY A 476 -32.68 17.65 -4.05
CA GLY A 476 -33.89 18.32 -3.58
C GLY A 476 -33.63 19.21 -2.37
N ASP A 477 -34.39 19.00 -1.29
CA ASP A 477 -34.24 19.73 -0.03
C ASP A 477 -32.90 19.50 0.69
N ASN A 478 -32.11 18.50 0.26
CA ASN A 478 -30.77 18.24 0.80
C ASN A 478 -29.70 19.17 0.21
N LEU A 479 -30.04 20.04 -0.76
CA LEU A 479 -29.08 20.96 -1.38
C LEU A 479 -28.85 22.22 -0.51
N HIS A 480 -27.63 22.44 -0.07
CA HIS A 480 -27.24 23.63 0.69
C HIS A 480 -26.30 24.53 -0.10
N TRP A 481 -26.69 25.78 -0.35
CA TRP A 481 -25.83 26.78 -1.00
C TRP A 481 -25.29 27.78 0.00
N GLN A 482 -23.99 28.07 -0.09
CA GLN A 482 -23.32 29.02 0.80
C GLN A 482 -22.18 29.80 0.13
N ASN A 483 -21.77 30.89 0.77
CA ASN A 483 -20.66 31.72 0.30
C ASN A 483 -19.33 31.13 0.79
N ARG A 484 -18.33 31.16 -0.09
CA ARG A 484 -17.01 30.59 0.18
C ARG A 484 -16.23 31.36 1.24
N GLU A 485 -15.63 30.63 2.17
CA GLU A 485 -14.68 31.16 3.16
C GLU A 485 -13.38 30.36 3.08
N ALA A 486 -12.53 30.73 2.12
CA ALA A 486 -11.25 30.07 1.83
C ALA A 486 -10.09 30.97 2.23
N TRP A 487 -9.11 30.40 2.94
CA TRP A 487 -8.04 31.16 3.59
C TRP A 487 -6.67 30.53 3.38
N VAL A 488 -5.62 31.32 3.57
CA VAL A 488 -4.22 30.89 3.60
C VAL A 488 -3.66 31.20 4.97
N TYR A 489 -3.01 30.22 5.60
CA TYR A 489 -2.28 30.42 6.86
C TYR A 489 -0.79 30.50 6.57
N SER A 490 -0.18 31.66 6.77
CA SER A 490 1.24 31.89 6.53
C SER A 490 1.75 32.94 7.49
N LYS A 491 2.98 32.79 8.01
CA LYS A 491 3.59 33.73 8.97
C LYS A 491 2.71 33.96 10.21
N SER A 492 2.05 32.89 10.66
CA SER A 492 1.12 32.91 11.81
C SER A 492 -0.07 33.87 11.67
N VAL A 493 -0.45 34.22 10.44
CA VAL A 493 -1.65 35.01 10.15
C VAL A 493 -2.52 34.34 9.11
N TYR A 494 -3.82 34.62 9.16
CA TYR A 494 -4.79 34.19 8.15
C TYR A 494 -5.05 35.32 7.15
N THR A 495 -4.85 35.04 5.87
CA THR A 495 -5.27 35.91 4.76
C THR A 495 -6.29 35.23 3.87
N ARG A 496 -7.17 36.00 3.22
CA ARG A 496 -8.18 35.43 2.32
C ARG A 496 -7.52 34.83 1.07
N TYR A 497 -8.14 33.82 0.49
CA TYR A 497 -7.80 33.35 -0.85
C TYR A 497 -8.46 34.26 -1.91
N PRO A 498 -7.74 34.66 -2.99
CA PRO A 498 -6.39 34.23 -3.36
C PRO A 498 -5.26 35.04 -2.71
N PHE A 499 -4.16 34.38 -2.32
CA PHE A 499 -3.01 35.01 -1.61
C PHE A 499 -2.49 36.25 -2.33
N GLN A 500 -2.31 36.16 -3.64
CA GLN A 500 -1.77 37.22 -4.48
C GLN A 500 -2.58 38.52 -4.42
N GLY A 501 -3.90 38.44 -4.22
CA GLY A 501 -4.78 39.60 -4.13
C GLY A 501 -5.15 40.00 -2.71
N ALA A 502 -4.63 39.33 -1.68
CA ALA A 502 -5.03 39.50 -0.28
C ALA A 502 -3.83 39.50 0.66
N LEU A 503 -2.95 40.49 0.49
CA LEU A 503 -1.71 40.63 1.24
C LEU A 503 -1.90 41.35 2.59
N TYR A 504 -3.04 42.01 2.79
CA TYR A 504 -3.36 42.74 4.02
C TYR A 504 -3.23 41.85 5.27
N GLY A 505 -2.54 42.36 6.29
CA GLY A 505 -2.30 41.66 7.55
C GLY A 505 -1.03 40.80 7.58
N LEU A 506 -0.35 40.58 6.45
CA LEU A 506 0.98 39.97 6.43
C LEU A 506 2.04 40.91 7.05
N PRO A 507 3.19 40.38 7.51
CA PRO A 507 4.28 41.22 7.97
C PRO A 507 4.71 42.25 6.91
N PRO A 508 4.99 43.52 7.27
CA PRO A 508 5.29 44.57 6.30
C PRO A 508 6.39 44.21 5.29
N LYS A 509 7.45 43.53 5.75
CA LYS A 509 8.52 43.04 4.88
C LYS A 509 8.04 42.06 3.80
N VAL A 510 7.11 41.17 4.15
CA VAL A 510 6.51 40.20 3.21
C VAL A 510 5.68 40.95 2.17
N ILE A 511 4.85 41.91 2.61
CA ILE A 511 4.06 42.76 1.72
C ILE A 511 4.97 43.50 0.73
N THR A 512 6.03 44.15 1.23
CA THR A 512 7.00 44.85 0.39
C THR A 512 7.65 43.92 -0.64
N GLU A 513 8.13 42.74 -0.22
CA GLU A 513 8.72 41.76 -1.14
C GLU A 513 7.72 41.30 -2.21
N CYS A 514 6.46 41.08 -1.86
CA CYS A 514 5.40 40.69 -2.82
C CYS A 514 5.11 41.80 -3.83
N ILE A 515 4.90 43.04 -3.38
CA ILE A 515 4.59 44.17 -4.27
C ILE A 515 5.78 44.48 -5.18
N VAL A 516 7.00 44.60 -4.63
CA VAL A 516 8.21 44.87 -5.41
C VAL A 516 8.43 43.77 -6.45
N GLY A 517 8.31 42.50 -6.05
CA GLY A 517 8.45 41.38 -6.99
C GLY A 517 7.42 41.41 -8.12
N ALA A 518 6.16 41.79 -7.84
CA ALA A 518 5.12 41.93 -8.86
C ALA A 518 5.40 43.09 -9.83
N ILE A 519 5.93 44.22 -9.32
CA ILE A 519 6.38 45.36 -10.14
C ILE A 519 7.53 44.93 -11.05
N GLU A 520 8.56 44.28 -10.49
CA GLU A 520 9.73 43.82 -11.25
C GLU A 520 9.37 42.78 -12.32
N ALA A 521 8.41 41.89 -12.03
CA ALA A 521 7.92 40.92 -13.01
C ALA A 521 7.21 41.59 -14.20
N ARG A 522 6.48 42.69 -13.96
CA ARG A 522 5.70 43.39 -14.98
C ARG A 522 6.50 44.42 -15.78
N TYR A 523 7.41 45.13 -15.13
CA TYR A 523 8.14 46.27 -15.72
C TYR A 523 9.65 46.01 -15.88
N GLY A 524 10.15 44.87 -15.41
CA GLY A 524 11.58 44.57 -15.28
C GLY A 524 12.17 45.13 -13.99
N ALA A 525 13.24 44.49 -13.50
CA ALA A 525 14.04 45.08 -12.44
C ALA A 525 14.64 46.42 -12.92
N PRO A 526 14.78 47.43 -12.04
CA PRO A 526 15.51 48.63 -12.38
C PRO A 526 16.89 48.22 -12.91
N LYS A 527 17.21 48.59 -14.16
CA LYS A 527 18.61 48.54 -14.60
C LYS A 527 19.37 49.44 -13.63
N GLU A 528 20.45 48.93 -13.00
CA GLU A 528 21.34 49.77 -12.22
C GLU A 528 21.70 51.01 -13.05
N GLU A 529 21.22 52.18 -12.63
CA GLU A 529 21.58 53.44 -13.25
C GLU A 529 23.06 53.71 -12.97
N VAL A 530 23.88 53.54 -14.00
CA VAL A 530 25.13 54.29 -14.12
C VAL A 530 24.75 55.78 -14.15
N ALA A 531 25.41 56.56 -13.30
CA ALA A 531 25.19 57.99 -13.06
C ALA A 531 24.97 58.86 -14.33
N PRO A 532 24.25 59.99 -14.21
CA PRO A 532 23.39 60.51 -15.29
C PRO A 532 24.13 61.42 -16.29
N ALA A 533 23.70 61.36 -17.55
CA ALA A 533 23.86 62.46 -18.50
C ALA A 533 22.46 62.95 -18.96
N LYS A 534 22.23 64.24 -18.70
CA LYS A 534 21.01 65.05 -18.94
C LYS A 534 20.30 64.77 -20.26
N ALA A 535 18.96 64.73 -20.25
CA ALA A 535 18.12 65.77 -20.86
C ALA A 535 16.61 65.50 -20.73
N ALA A 536 15.92 66.57 -20.33
CA ALA A 536 14.57 67.04 -20.68
C ALA A 536 13.37 66.06 -20.76
N CYS A 537 12.43 66.39 -19.87
CA CYS A 537 11.03 66.01 -19.79
C CYS A 537 10.22 66.36 -21.05
N GLU A 538 9.24 65.53 -21.42
CA GLU A 538 7.96 66.00 -21.95
C GLU A 538 6.82 65.01 -21.67
N LEU A 539 5.73 65.55 -21.12
CA LEU A 539 4.50 64.86 -20.73
C LEU A 539 3.60 64.58 -21.94
N ALA A 540 2.96 63.41 -21.99
CA ALA A 540 1.75 63.20 -22.79
C ALA A 540 0.66 62.50 -21.97
N LYS A 541 -0.56 63.03 -22.18
CA LYS A 541 -1.80 62.89 -21.42
C LYS A 541 -2.57 61.58 -21.71
N PRO A 542 -3.59 61.26 -20.87
CA PRO A 542 -4.30 59.99 -20.85
C PRO A 542 -5.41 59.92 -21.92
N VAL A 543 -5.78 58.71 -22.34
CA VAL A 543 -7.02 58.47 -23.09
C VAL A 543 -7.77 57.29 -22.49
N GLU A 544 -9.04 57.59 -22.25
CA GLU A 544 -10.17 56.86 -21.71
C GLU A 544 -10.82 55.90 -22.72
N ASP A 545 -11.41 54.83 -22.15
CA ASP A 545 -12.78 54.38 -22.37
C ASP A 545 -13.20 53.55 -23.61
N CYS A 546 -14.22 52.74 -23.32
CA CYS A 546 -15.29 52.17 -24.14
C CYS A 546 -15.18 50.71 -24.63
N CYS A 547 -15.74 49.84 -23.77
CA CYS A 547 -16.92 49.00 -24.02
C CYS A 547 -16.98 48.01 -25.20
N ALA A 548 -17.23 46.75 -24.79
CA ALA A 548 -18.38 45.91 -25.14
C ALA A 548 -18.27 44.85 -26.26
N ASP A 549 -19.12 43.83 -26.04
CA ASP A 549 -19.71 42.81 -26.94
C ASP A 549 -18.86 41.69 -27.57
N GLY A 550 -18.84 40.54 -26.87
CA GLY A 550 -19.62 39.34 -27.22
C GLY A 550 -19.36 38.59 -28.54
N GLY A 551 -19.00 37.31 -28.44
CA GLY A 551 -19.50 36.25 -29.35
C GLY A 551 -18.48 35.37 -30.09
N ALA A 552 -18.50 34.06 -29.75
CA ALA A 552 -18.31 32.87 -30.59
C ALA A 552 -17.06 32.67 -31.49
N GLU A 553 -16.26 31.66 -31.10
CA GLU A 553 -15.73 30.49 -31.85
C GLU A 553 -15.28 30.50 -33.36
N VAL A 554 -14.08 29.90 -33.56
CA VAL A 554 -13.41 29.22 -34.73
C VAL A 554 -13.01 30.07 -35.98
N PRO A 555 -12.04 29.69 -36.88
CA PRO A 555 -11.05 28.59 -36.94
C PRO A 555 -9.61 28.97 -37.43
N THR A 556 -8.73 27.97 -37.50
CA THR A 556 -7.36 27.97 -38.06
C THR A 556 -7.31 28.18 -39.58
N GLY A 557 -6.40 29.02 -40.07
CA GLY A 557 -6.02 29.08 -41.49
C GLY A 557 -5.02 30.21 -41.82
N ALA A 558 -3.94 29.87 -42.52
CA ALA A 558 -2.79 30.72 -42.81
C ALA A 558 -2.99 31.70 -43.98
N GLY A 559 -2.27 32.83 -43.93
CA GLY A 559 -1.80 33.57 -45.12
C GLY A 559 -2.03 35.09 -45.11
N ALA A 560 -0.97 35.87 -44.85
CA ALA A 560 -0.54 37.08 -45.60
C ALA A 560 0.40 37.96 -44.76
N SER A 561 1.58 38.24 -45.31
CA SER A 561 2.62 39.13 -44.77
C SER A 561 2.31 40.60 -45.04
N ALA A 562 2.58 41.50 -44.08
CA ALA A 562 3.32 42.75 -44.32
C ALA A 562 3.60 43.53 -43.01
N SER A 563 4.89 43.62 -42.70
CA SER A 563 5.62 44.73 -42.05
C SER A 563 4.92 45.63 -41.02
N GLY A 564 5.34 45.48 -39.76
CA GLY A 564 5.24 46.48 -38.70
C GLY A 564 6.08 46.01 -37.52
N ALA A 565 6.91 46.87 -36.94
CA ALA A 565 7.88 46.53 -35.90
C ALA A 565 7.24 45.71 -34.77
N VAL A 566 7.64 44.44 -34.68
CA VAL A 566 7.15 43.51 -33.66
C VAL A 566 7.83 43.87 -32.35
N ALA A 567 7.11 44.57 -31.47
CA ALA A 567 7.40 44.50 -30.05
C ALA A 567 7.42 43.01 -29.68
N ALA A 568 8.57 42.50 -29.24
CA ALA A 568 8.76 41.09 -28.95
C ALA A 568 7.65 40.61 -28.00
N THR A 569 6.73 39.79 -28.49
CA THR A 569 5.73 39.13 -27.68
C THR A 569 6.48 38.37 -26.58
N PRO A 570 6.20 38.59 -25.28
CA PRO A 570 6.91 37.89 -24.22
C PRO A 570 6.80 36.38 -24.45
N ALA A 571 7.94 35.70 -24.51
CA ALA A 571 7.97 34.25 -24.72
C ALA A 571 7.12 33.56 -23.63
N GLN A 572 6.19 32.70 -24.05
CA GLN A 572 5.37 31.93 -23.12
C GLN A 572 6.27 31.15 -22.14
N PRO A 573 5.91 31.09 -20.85
CA PRO A 573 6.71 30.38 -19.85
C PRO A 573 6.83 28.91 -20.22
N ALA A 574 8.06 28.39 -20.18
CA ALA A 574 8.32 27.01 -20.58
C ALA A 574 7.71 25.99 -19.61
N ASN A 575 7.62 26.36 -18.33
CA ASN A 575 7.11 25.50 -17.24
C ASN A 575 6.39 26.34 -16.18
N PHE A 576 5.80 25.64 -15.20
CA PHE A 576 5.01 26.27 -14.15
C PHE A 576 5.85 27.14 -13.20
N GLU A 577 7.11 26.78 -12.94
CA GLU A 577 7.99 27.62 -12.12
C GLU A 577 8.30 28.96 -12.79
N GLU A 578 8.65 28.95 -14.08
CA GLU A 578 8.84 30.18 -14.86
C GLU A 578 7.58 31.02 -14.92
N PHE A 579 6.41 30.39 -15.06
CA PHE A 579 5.12 31.08 -15.02
C PHE A 579 4.95 31.81 -13.70
N ILE A 580 5.21 31.14 -12.56
CA ILE A 580 5.09 31.74 -11.22
C ILE A 580 5.95 32.99 -11.10
N TYR A 581 7.22 32.93 -11.50
CA TYR A 581 8.11 34.08 -11.42
C TYR A 581 7.73 35.21 -12.41
N LYS A 582 7.38 34.88 -13.65
CA LYS A 582 7.01 35.87 -14.68
C LYS A 582 5.69 36.57 -14.40
N VAL A 583 4.73 35.87 -13.78
CA VAL A 583 3.37 36.38 -13.60
C VAL A 583 3.13 36.97 -12.22
N TRP A 584 3.62 36.31 -11.16
CA TRP A 584 3.40 36.76 -9.78
C TRP A 584 4.63 37.40 -9.13
N GLY A 585 5.80 37.28 -9.73
CA GLY A 585 7.03 37.88 -9.22
C GLY A 585 7.66 37.14 -8.04
N ALA A 586 8.91 37.50 -7.75
CA ALA A 586 9.76 36.76 -6.81
C ALA A 586 9.23 36.73 -5.37
N GLY A 587 8.53 37.79 -4.93
CA GLY A 587 7.95 37.84 -3.59
C GLY A 587 6.81 36.85 -3.38
N ILE A 588 5.80 36.87 -4.25
CA ILE A 588 4.67 35.92 -4.19
C ILE A 588 5.17 34.48 -4.44
N ALA A 589 6.12 34.31 -5.36
CA ALA A 589 6.80 33.04 -5.60
C ALA A 589 7.38 32.47 -4.30
N LYS A 590 8.18 33.27 -3.59
CA LYS A 590 8.87 32.89 -2.34
C LYS A 590 7.92 32.56 -1.19
N HIS A 591 6.90 33.40 -0.96
CA HIS A 591 6.08 33.32 0.26
C HIS A 591 4.87 32.40 0.16
N PHE A 592 4.44 32.05 -1.05
CA PHE A 592 3.26 31.21 -1.23
C PHE A 592 3.39 30.25 -2.42
N ALA A 593 3.57 30.76 -3.64
CA ALA A 593 3.33 29.97 -4.84
C ALA A 593 4.31 28.79 -4.99
N ILE A 594 5.62 29.00 -4.81
CA ILE A 594 6.61 27.91 -4.85
C ILE A 594 6.43 26.91 -3.70
N PRO A 595 6.43 27.32 -2.41
CA PRO A 595 6.35 26.38 -1.31
C PRO A 595 5.02 25.59 -1.31
N TYR A 596 3.90 26.25 -1.57
CA TYR A 596 2.60 25.59 -1.66
C TYR A 596 2.55 24.58 -2.81
N ASN A 597 2.97 24.98 -4.02
CA ASN A 597 2.90 24.08 -5.18
C ASN A 597 3.87 22.91 -5.06
N LYS A 598 5.07 23.09 -4.50
CA LYS A 598 5.96 21.96 -4.17
C LYS A 598 5.31 21.00 -3.17
N LYS A 599 4.54 21.52 -2.22
CA LYS A 599 3.89 20.70 -1.19
C LYS A 599 2.72 19.87 -1.71
N ILE A 600 1.87 20.44 -2.56
CA ILE A 600 0.71 19.76 -3.16
C ILE A 600 1.11 18.86 -4.34
N TRP A 601 1.93 19.35 -5.27
CA TRP A 601 2.27 18.61 -6.47
C TRP A 601 3.38 17.62 -6.25
N THR A 602 4.26 17.83 -5.26
CA THR A 602 5.38 16.92 -4.93
C THR A 602 6.38 16.63 -6.06
N VAL A 603 6.15 17.17 -7.25
CA VAL A 603 6.97 17.06 -8.46
C VAL A 603 7.69 18.40 -8.66
N PRO A 604 8.92 18.41 -9.21
CA PRO A 604 9.58 19.66 -9.57
C PRO A 604 8.71 20.50 -10.52
N LEU A 605 8.47 21.76 -10.16
CA LEU A 605 7.57 22.65 -10.92
C LEU A 605 8.12 23.00 -12.32
N THR A 606 9.41 22.75 -12.55
CA THR A 606 10.08 22.83 -13.85
C THR A 606 9.64 21.75 -14.83
N GLU A 607 9.08 20.64 -14.35
CA GLU A 607 8.59 19.53 -15.18
C GLU A 607 7.11 19.69 -15.56
N MET A 608 6.41 20.66 -14.96
CA MET A 608 5.00 20.89 -15.17
C MET A 608 4.75 21.93 -16.26
N GLU A 609 3.88 21.61 -17.23
CA GLU A 609 3.41 22.56 -18.23
C GLU A 609 2.35 23.53 -17.67
N THR A 610 1.94 24.51 -18.47
CA THR A 610 1.08 25.64 -18.05
C THR A 610 -0.33 25.60 -18.64
N SER A 611 -0.64 24.63 -19.51
CA SER A 611 -1.91 24.51 -20.24
C SER A 611 -3.16 24.42 -19.34
N TRP A 612 -3.00 23.90 -18.12
CA TRP A 612 -4.07 23.66 -17.15
C TRP A 612 -4.43 24.86 -16.26
N LEU A 613 -3.64 25.93 -16.31
CA LEU A 613 -3.83 27.11 -15.45
C LEU A 613 -5.07 27.92 -15.83
N GLY A 614 -5.47 27.89 -17.11
CA GLY A 614 -6.60 28.65 -17.66
C GLY A 614 -7.90 28.42 -16.88
N GLY A 615 -8.41 29.48 -16.24
CA GLY A 615 -9.67 29.46 -15.48
C GLY A 615 -9.60 28.85 -14.07
N ARG A 616 -8.46 28.27 -13.65
CA ARG A 616 -8.30 27.64 -12.32
C ARG A 616 -7.53 28.49 -11.33
N VAL A 617 -6.64 29.35 -11.81
CA VAL A 617 -5.83 30.20 -10.94
C VAL A 617 -6.19 31.67 -11.15
N PRO A 618 -6.56 32.41 -10.08
CA PRO A 618 -6.84 33.84 -10.16
C PRO A 618 -5.58 34.62 -10.55
N LEU A 619 -5.72 35.57 -11.47
CA LEU A 619 -4.63 36.42 -11.95
C LEU A 619 -4.99 37.88 -11.68
N PRO A 620 -4.80 38.38 -10.45
CA PRO A 620 -5.04 39.79 -10.18
C PRO A 620 -4.02 40.66 -10.92
N ASP A 621 -4.44 41.87 -11.29
CA ASP A 621 -3.52 42.87 -11.80
C ASP A 621 -2.72 43.56 -10.67
N LEU A 622 -1.76 44.40 -11.05
CA LEU A 622 -0.90 45.07 -10.05
C LEU A 622 -1.69 46.04 -9.15
N GLY A 623 -2.73 46.69 -9.67
CA GLY A 623 -3.60 47.56 -8.88
C GLY A 623 -4.34 46.76 -7.81
N GLU A 624 -4.93 45.63 -8.20
CA GLU A 624 -5.61 44.71 -7.27
C GLU A 624 -4.66 44.14 -6.21
N ILE A 625 -3.41 43.83 -6.55
CA ILE A 625 -2.38 43.39 -5.59
C ILE A 625 -2.07 44.50 -4.57
N ILE A 626 -1.94 45.75 -5.03
CA ILE A 626 -1.64 46.90 -4.16
C ILE A 626 -2.83 47.22 -3.25
N GLU A 627 -4.04 47.28 -3.81
CA GLU A 627 -5.28 47.50 -3.03
C GLU A 627 -5.47 46.41 -1.97
N GLY A 628 -5.29 45.15 -2.36
CA GLY A 628 -5.36 44.00 -1.45
C GLY A 628 -4.25 43.95 -0.39
N ALA A 629 -3.22 44.79 -0.49
CA ALA A 629 -2.22 44.99 0.55
C ALA A 629 -2.57 46.13 1.52
N LEU A 630 -3.35 47.11 1.07
CA LEU A 630 -3.72 48.30 1.84
C LEU A 630 -4.97 48.08 2.70
N GLU A 631 -5.93 47.30 2.21
CA GLU A 631 -7.20 47.06 2.89
C GLU A 631 -7.60 45.57 2.87
N PRO A 632 -8.41 45.11 3.85
CA PRO A 632 -8.96 43.77 3.81
C PRO A 632 -9.79 43.53 2.55
N VAL A 633 -9.49 42.46 1.83
CA VAL A 633 -10.28 42.06 0.65
C VAL A 633 -11.69 41.67 1.08
N GLY A 634 -12.68 42.16 0.31
CA GLY A 634 -14.09 41.85 0.49
C GLY A 634 -14.49 40.40 0.19
N LYS A 635 -15.79 40.18 -0.04
CA LYS A 635 -16.41 38.86 -0.26
C LYS A 635 -15.75 38.07 -1.42
N PRO A 636 -15.82 36.72 -1.40
CA PRO A 636 -15.00 35.83 -2.23
C PRO A 636 -15.11 36.09 -3.74
N MET A 637 -13.97 36.02 -4.43
CA MET A 637 -13.85 36.08 -5.90
C MET A 637 -13.51 34.71 -6.51
N GLY A 638 -13.97 34.46 -7.74
CA GLY A 638 -13.71 33.24 -8.52
C GLY A 638 -14.96 32.39 -8.80
N PRO A 639 -14.84 31.35 -9.66
CA PRO A 639 -16.00 30.56 -10.14
C PRO A 639 -16.71 29.77 -9.04
N ASN A 640 -16.07 29.55 -7.90
CA ASN A 640 -16.61 28.88 -6.71
C ASN A 640 -16.87 29.85 -5.53
N ALA A 641 -17.03 31.15 -5.80
CA ALA A 641 -17.34 32.15 -4.76
C ALA A 641 -18.61 31.82 -3.96
N ARG A 642 -19.57 31.16 -4.62
CA ARG A 642 -20.71 30.47 -4.02
C ARG A 642 -20.61 28.99 -4.39
N PHE A 643 -20.85 28.11 -3.43
CA PHE A 643 -20.80 26.66 -3.65
C PHE A 643 -21.94 25.94 -2.95
N GLY A 644 -22.27 24.77 -3.47
CA GLY A 644 -23.26 23.85 -2.94
C GLY A 644 -22.60 22.70 -2.17
N TYR A 645 -23.28 22.18 -1.16
CA TYR A 645 -22.91 20.97 -0.44
C TYR A 645 -24.18 20.24 0.05
N PRO A 646 -24.21 18.89 0.17
CA PRO A 646 -25.38 18.21 0.73
C PRO A 646 -25.55 18.48 2.24
N LEU A 647 -26.77 18.76 2.71
CA LEU A 647 -27.04 18.93 4.14
C LEU A 647 -26.73 17.64 4.91
N LYS A 648 -27.05 16.45 4.39
CA LYS A 648 -26.85 15.16 5.07
C LYS A 648 -26.20 14.15 4.14
N GLY A 649 -25.45 13.21 4.73
CA GLY A 649 -24.82 12.08 4.02
C GLY A 649 -23.50 12.43 3.32
N GLY A 650 -22.93 13.59 3.62
CA GLY A 650 -21.70 14.07 2.99
C GLY A 650 -21.82 14.24 1.48
N PHE A 651 -20.69 14.35 0.78
CA PHE A 651 -20.70 14.44 -0.68
C PHE A 651 -21.20 13.15 -1.36
N GLN A 652 -21.17 12.02 -0.63
CA GLN A 652 -21.75 10.76 -1.08
C GLN A 652 -23.23 10.87 -1.42
N ALA A 653 -23.99 11.73 -0.72
CA ALA A 653 -25.41 11.94 -1.01
C ALA A 653 -25.66 12.45 -2.43
N LEU A 654 -24.77 13.28 -2.98
CA LEU A 654 -24.89 13.77 -4.36
C LEU A 654 -24.76 12.61 -5.37
N VAL A 655 -23.73 11.78 -5.21
CA VAL A 655 -23.47 10.67 -6.13
C VAL A 655 -24.51 9.56 -5.99
N GLN A 656 -24.99 9.27 -4.78
CA GLN A 656 -26.08 8.32 -4.58
C GLN A 656 -27.41 8.84 -5.13
N GLY A 657 -27.61 10.16 -5.21
CA GLY A 657 -28.79 10.78 -5.81
C GLY A 657 -29.04 10.38 -7.26
N PHE A 658 -28.04 9.86 -7.98
CA PHE A 658 -28.23 9.33 -9.33
C PHE A 658 -28.96 7.99 -9.35
N LEU A 659 -28.73 7.13 -8.35
CA LEU A 659 -29.16 5.72 -8.37
C LEU A 659 -30.66 5.53 -8.62
N PRO A 660 -31.59 6.32 -8.03
CA PRO A 660 -33.02 6.17 -8.29
C PRO A 660 -33.46 6.49 -9.73
N PHE A 661 -32.60 7.16 -10.50
CA PHE A 661 -32.90 7.60 -11.87
C PHE A 661 -32.14 6.80 -12.94
N ILE A 662 -31.32 5.84 -12.55
CA ILE A 662 -30.61 4.97 -13.50
C ILE A 662 -31.56 3.84 -13.90
N GLU A 663 -31.86 3.73 -15.20
CA GLU A 663 -32.67 2.64 -15.75
C GLU A 663 -31.89 1.34 -15.92
N GLY A 664 -30.58 1.45 -16.15
CA GLY A 664 -29.66 0.32 -16.30
C GLY A 664 -29.33 -0.39 -14.99
N LYS A 665 -28.55 -1.46 -15.08
CA LYS A 665 -28.11 -2.23 -13.92
C LYS A 665 -26.85 -1.60 -13.31
N VAL A 666 -26.82 -1.46 -12.00
CA VAL A 666 -25.63 -1.02 -11.23
C VAL A 666 -25.18 -2.18 -10.34
N GLU A 667 -23.93 -2.61 -10.47
CA GLU A 667 -23.33 -3.64 -9.63
C GLU A 667 -22.08 -3.09 -8.92
N ASN A 668 -22.13 -3.10 -7.59
CA ASN A 668 -21.00 -2.85 -6.71
C ASN A 668 -20.25 -4.17 -6.44
N ASP A 669 -19.08 -4.08 -5.80
CA ASP A 669 -18.20 -5.23 -5.54
C ASP A 669 -17.81 -6.02 -6.83
N ALA A 670 -17.90 -5.35 -7.99
CA ALA A 670 -17.63 -5.90 -9.31
C ALA A 670 -16.23 -5.47 -9.79
N ASN A 671 -15.22 -6.25 -9.39
CA ASN A 671 -13.83 -5.96 -9.73
C ASN A 671 -13.48 -6.43 -11.16
N VAL A 672 -13.39 -5.51 -12.11
CA VAL A 672 -12.93 -5.80 -13.47
C VAL A 672 -11.42 -6.09 -13.47
N ILE A 673 -11.03 -7.28 -13.92
CA ILE A 673 -9.64 -7.73 -13.97
C ILE A 673 -9.08 -7.79 -15.39
N GLN A 674 -9.96 -7.85 -16.40
CA GLN A 674 -9.57 -7.93 -17.80
C GLN A 674 -10.57 -7.19 -18.68
N VAL A 675 -10.06 -6.44 -19.65
CA VAL A 675 -10.84 -5.90 -20.77
C VAL A 675 -10.21 -6.44 -22.04
N VAL A 676 -11.02 -6.97 -22.95
CA VAL A 676 -10.56 -7.57 -24.21
C VAL A 676 -11.20 -6.76 -25.34
N PRO A 677 -10.57 -5.63 -25.77
CA PRO A 677 -11.12 -4.76 -26.81
C PRO A 677 -11.47 -5.50 -28.10
N SER A 678 -10.64 -6.45 -28.56
CA SER A 678 -10.87 -7.18 -29.81
C SER A 678 -12.15 -8.03 -29.82
N GLU A 679 -12.55 -8.54 -28.66
CA GLU A 679 -13.76 -9.35 -28.47
C GLU A 679 -14.95 -8.55 -27.93
N HIS A 680 -14.72 -7.27 -27.62
CA HIS A 680 -15.66 -6.41 -26.90
C HIS A 680 -16.17 -7.04 -25.60
N THR A 681 -15.26 -7.60 -24.78
CA THR A 681 -15.65 -8.22 -23.50
C THR A 681 -14.93 -7.63 -22.30
N VAL A 682 -15.59 -7.66 -21.15
CA VAL A 682 -15.00 -7.41 -19.84
C VAL A 682 -15.14 -8.67 -18.98
N ALA A 683 -14.13 -8.94 -18.15
CA ALA A 683 -14.14 -10.05 -17.20
C ALA A 683 -13.92 -9.55 -15.76
N LEU A 684 -14.74 -10.09 -14.85
CA LEU A 684 -14.66 -9.82 -13.42
C LEU A 684 -13.78 -10.84 -12.70
N ALA A 685 -13.29 -10.45 -11.51
CA ALA A 685 -12.50 -11.30 -10.63
C ALA A 685 -13.25 -12.57 -10.18
N ASP A 686 -14.58 -12.52 -10.13
CA ASP A 686 -15.44 -13.67 -9.78
C ASP A 686 -15.75 -14.60 -10.97
N GLY A 687 -15.14 -14.34 -12.13
CA GLY A 687 -15.26 -15.15 -13.35
C GLY A 687 -16.42 -14.76 -14.27
N ARG A 688 -17.31 -13.84 -13.87
CA ARG A 688 -18.37 -13.34 -14.76
C ARG A 688 -17.78 -12.57 -15.94
N ARG A 689 -18.43 -12.68 -17.09
CA ARG A 689 -18.05 -12.00 -18.34
C ARG A 689 -19.23 -11.28 -18.96
N PHE A 690 -18.98 -10.08 -19.47
CA PHE A 690 -19.97 -9.26 -20.14
C PHE A 690 -19.45 -8.84 -21.50
N ARG A 691 -20.31 -8.92 -22.52
CA ARG A 691 -20.03 -8.36 -23.84
C ARG A 691 -20.69 -7.00 -23.97
N TYR A 692 -20.05 -6.09 -24.70
CA TYR A 692 -20.54 -4.73 -24.91
C TYR A 692 -20.54 -4.32 -26.38
N ASP A 693 -21.46 -3.44 -26.79
CA ASP A 693 -21.28 -2.68 -28.03
C ASP A 693 -20.39 -1.45 -27.78
N HIS A 694 -20.60 -0.80 -26.64
CA HIS A 694 -19.85 0.37 -26.20
C HIS A 694 -19.31 0.20 -24.78
N LEU A 695 -18.05 0.58 -24.56
CA LEU A 695 -17.41 0.61 -23.25
C LEU A 695 -17.13 2.04 -22.80
N ILE A 696 -17.62 2.42 -21.62
CA ILE A 696 -17.25 3.68 -20.96
C ILE A 696 -16.40 3.33 -19.73
N SER A 697 -15.08 3.48 -19.83
CA SER A 697 -14.21 3.29 -18.68
C SER A 697 -13.90 4.63 -18.01
N THR A 698 -14.12 4.68 -16.69
CA THR A 698 -13.73 5.81 -15.84
C THR A 698 -12.58 5.45 -14.90
N MET A 699 -11.90 4.32 -15.14
CA MET A 699 -10.68 3.95 -14.43
C MET A 699 -9.54 4.92 -14.76
N PRO A 700 -8.51 5.05 -13.88
CA PRO A 700 -7.27 5.70 -14.28
C PRO A 700 -6.74 5.07 -15.57
N LEU A 701 -6.37 5.91 -16.55
CA LEU A 701 -5.96 5.45 -17.88
C LEU A 701 -4.80 4.41 -17.85
N PRO A 702 -3.78 4.55 -16.97
CA PRO A 702 -2.75 3.52 -16.82
C PRO A 702 -3.31 2.16 -16.34
N GLU A 703 -4.30 2.18 -15.45
CA GLU A 703 -4.92 0.94 -14.96
C GLU A 703 -5.83 0.31 -16.02
N LEU A 704 -6.51 1.11 -16.85
CA LEU A 704 -7.26 0.60 -18.00
C LEU A 704 -6.34 -0.17 -18.96
N VAL A 705 -5.21 0.45 -19.36
CA VAL A 705 -4.25 -0.19 -20.27
C VAL A 705 -3.64 -1.45 -19.63
N LYS A 706 -3.45 -1.46 -18.31
CA LYS A 706 -2.98 -2.63 -17.57
C LYS A 706 -3.98 -3.79 -17.57
N VAL A 707 -5.28 -3.54 -17.40
CA VAL A 707 -6.31 -4.60 -17.49
C VAL A 707 -6.59 -5.05 -18.92
N ILE A 708 -6.26 -4.21 -19.92
CA ILE A 708 -6.24 -4.61 -21.33
C ILE A 708 -5.07 -5.57 -21.62
N GLY A 709 -3.90 -5.30 -21.02
CA GLY A 709 -2.74 -6.19 -21.11
C GLY A 709 -2.13 -6.21 -22.52
N ASP A 710 -1.95 -7.40 -23.08
CA ASP A 710 -1.18 -7.59 -24.32
C ASP A 710 -1.88 -7.17 -25.61
N GLU A 711 -3.19 -6.91 -25.58
CA GLU A 711 -3.87 -6.33 -26.74
C GLU A 711 -3.44 -4.88 -27.00
N ALA A 712 -3.00 -4.16 -25.95
CA ALA A 712 -2.43 -2.84 -26.11
C ALA A 712 -1.00 -2.96 -26.68
N PRO A 713 -0.70 -2.34 -27.83
CA PRO A 713 0.65 -2.31 -28.39
C PRO A 713 1.66 -1.73 -27.40
N GLU A 714 2.92 -2.15 -27.53
CA GLU A 714 3.98 -1.71 -26.61
C GLU A 714 4.10 -0.18 -26.51
N GLU A 715 3.92 0.54 -27.63
CA GLU A 715 3.90 2.01 -27.64
C GLU A 715 2.80 2.58 -26.74
N VAL A 716 1.60 1.99 -26.75
CA VAL A 716 0.46 2.39 -25.92
C VAL A 716 0.73 2.08 -24.45
N ARG A 717 1.28 0.90 -24.15
CA ARG A 717 1.65 0.51 -22.78
C ARG A 717 2.71 1.44 -22.20
N MET A 718 3.71 1.80 -22.99
CA MET A 718 4.76 2.73 -22.59
C MET A 718 4.23 4.16 -22.41
N ALA A 719 3.36 4.64 -23.31
CA ALA A 719 2.69 5.93 -23.15
C ALA A 719 1.84 5.98 -21.87
N ALA A 720 1.07 4.93 -21.59
CA ALA A 720 0.25 4.82 -20.39
C ALA A 720 1.09 4.80 -19.10
N LYS A 721 2.21 4.06 -19.09
CA LYS A 721 3.17 4.01 -17.97
C LYS A 721 3.84 5.36 -17.72
N GLY A 722 3.98 6.19 -18.75
CA GLY A 722 4.53 7.55 -18.65
C GLY A 722 3.56 8.61 -18.11
N LEU A 723 2.34 8.24 -17.72
CA LEU A 723 1.37 9.17 -17.14
C LEU A 723 1.56 9.27 -15.62
N ASN A 724 1.87 10.47 -15.15
CA ASN A 724 2.14 10.73 -13.73
C ASN A 724 0.90 11.20 -12.97
N HIS A 725 0.87 10.89 -11.68
CA HIS A 725 -0.19 11.29 -10.76
C HIS A 725 0.38 11.52 -9.35
N ILE A 726 -0.35 12.27 -8.54
CA ILE A 726 -0.09 12.49 -7.12
C ILE A 726 -1.17 11.79 -6.31
N SER A 727 -0.75 11.21 -5.20
CA SER A 727 -1.62 10.55 -4.24
C SER A 727 -1.91 11.48 -3.06
N ILE A 728 -3.08 11.32 -2.44
CA ILE A 728 -3.47 12.10 -1.25
C ILE A 728 -3.80 11.14 -0.13
N ARG A 729 -3.16 11.34 1.02
CA ARG A 729 -3.59 10.75 2.28
C ARG A 729 -4.40 11.79 3.05
N ASN A 730 -5.60 11.41 3.45
CA ASN A 730 -6.47 12.25 4.27
C ASN A 730 -6.47 11.71 5.69
N VAL A 731 -6.22 12.59 6.66
CA VAL A 731 -6.40 12.30 8.08
C VAL A 731 -7.64 13.05 8.56
N ASN A 732 -8.67 12.29 8.91
CA ASN A 732 -9.94 12.81 9.37
C ASN A 732 -9.93 12.90 10.90
N LEU A 733 -10.25 14.06 11.44
CA LEU A 733 -10.20 14.35 12.87
C LEU A 733 -11.55 14.92 13.34
N GLY A 734 -12.19 14.22 14.26
CA GLY A 734 -13.37 14.69 14.97
C GLY A 734 -13.01 15.02 16.42
N ILE A 735 -13.19 16.28 16.82
CA ILE A 735 -12.85 16.75 18.18
C ILE A 735 -14.09 17.11 18.99
N LYS A 736 -13.97 17.11 20.32
CA LYS A 736 -15.04 17.45 21.26
C LYS A 736 -15.13 18.95 21.57
N ARG A 737 -15.09 19.76 20.52
CA ARG A 737 -15.25 21.21 20.63
C ARG A 737 -16.00 21.72 19.42
N ALA A 738 -17.17 22.30 19.66
CA ALA A 738 -17.96 22.94 18.61
C ALA A 738 -17.32 24.27 18.13
N ASN A 739 -17.72 24.72 16.94
CA ASN A 739 -17.37 26.04 16.37
C ASN A 739 -15.86 26.29 16.33
N LEU A 740 -15.13 25.35 15.75
CA LEU A 740 -13.66 25.41 15.65
C LEU A 740 -13.15 26.67 14.94
N THR A 741 -13.81 27.02 13.84
CA THR A 741 -13.47 28.12 12.93
C THR A 741 -14.68 28.41 12.04
N GLU A 742 -14.76 29.58 11.44
CA GLU A 742 -15.78 29.97 10.45
C GLU A 742 -15.38 29.64 8.99
N LYS A 743 -14.17 29.10 8.80
CA LYS A 743 -13.55 28.88 7.49
C LYS A 743 -14.01 27.54 6.90
N HIS A 744 -14.13 27.46 5.58
CA HIS A 744 -14.46 26.21 4.87
C HIS A 744 -13.19 25.40 4.53
N TRP A 745 -12.11 26.05 4.11
CA TRP A 745 -10.82 25.40 3.94
C TRP A 745 -9.66 26.38 4.05
N ILE A 746 -8.50 25.84 4.41
CA ILE A 746 -7.29 26.60 4.72
C ILE A 746 -6.09 25.96 4.01
N TYR A 747 -5.31 26.78 3.31
CA TYR A 747 -4.07 26.38 2.65
C TYR A 747 -2.85 26.66 3.53
N TYR A 748 -1.91 25.71 3.59
CA TYR A 748 -0.73 25.76 4.43
C TYR A 748 0.56 25.62 3.59
N PRO A 749 1.14 26.74 3.10
CA PRO A 749 2.39 26.71 2.33
C PRO A 749 3.63 26.34 3.17
N GLU A 750 3.60 26.55 4.48
CA GLU A 750 4.78 26.43 5.35
C GLU A 750 4.97 25.01 5.92
N ASP A 751 5.76 24.89 6.98
CA ASP A 751 6.18 23.63 7.60
C ASP A 751 5.06 22.97 8.43
N THR A 752 4.14 22.33 7.74
CA THR A 752 3.18 21.36 8.27
C THR A 752 3.17 20.14 7.35
N ILE A 753 2.69 19.00 7.85
CA ILE A 753 2.58 17.79 7.02
C ILE A 753 1.48 17.93 5.95
N PHE A 754 0.33 18.52 6.32
CA PHE A 754 -0.79 18.77 5.43
C PHE A 754 -0.60 20.03 4.59
N HIS A 755 -1.02 19.99 3.33
CA HIS A 755 -1.02 21.18 2.46
C HIS A 755 -2.35 21.95 2.56
N ARG A 756 -3.43 21.26 2.93
CA ARG A 756 -4.76 21.83 3.09
C ARG A 756 -5.48 21.19 4.27
N ILE A 757 -6.28 21.98 4.99
CA ILE A 757 -7.34 21.47 5.85
C ILE A 757 -8.67 21.81 5.21
N PHE A 758 -9.53 20.81 5.04
CA PHE A 758 -10.93 21.01 4.72
C PHE A 758 -11.76 20.91 5.99
N VAL A 759 -12.55 21.94 6.26
CA VAL A 759 -13.31 22.08 7.49
C VAL A 759 -14.72 21.55 7.23
N GLN A 760 -14.83 20.23 7.17
CA GLN A 760 -16.05 19.52 6.77
C GLN A 760 -17.27 19.94 7.60
N GLY A 761 -17.07 20.20 8.89
CA GLY A 761 -18.11 20.67 9.79
C GLY A 761 -18.79 21.99 9.41
N ASN A 762 -18.15 22.82 8.59
CA ASN A 762 -18.75 24.05 8.05
C ASN A 762 -19.36 23.85 6.66
N ALA A 763 -19.02 22.76 5.95
CA ALA A 763 -19.68 22.43 4.70
C ALA A 763 -21.15 22.05 4.93
N SER A 764 -21.42 21.36 6.04
CA SER A 764 -22.77 21.16 6.58
C SER A 764 -22.75 20.99 8.11
N PRO A 765 -23.71 21.60 8.84
CA PRO A 765 -23.84 21.39 10.28
C PRO A 765 -24.14 19.94 10.66
N HIS A 766 -24.68 19.12 9.75
CA HIS A 766 -24.95 17.70 10.03
C HIS A 766 -23.73 16.79 9.84
N CYS A 767 -22.59 17.31 9.38
CA CYS A 767 -21.34 16.55 9.34
C CYS A 767 -20.67 16.46 10.73
N ASN A 768 -21.15 17.23 11.72
CA ASN A 768 -20.59 17.23 13.07
C ASN A 768 -21.41 16.35 14.02
N ALA A 769 -20.72 15.61 14.88
CA ALA A 769 -21.35 15.00 16.04
C ALA A 769 -21.84 16.08 17.03
N PRO A 770 -22.89 15.81 17.84
CA PRO A 770 -23.37 16.76 18.84
C PRO A 770 -22.25 17.26 19.77
N GLY A 771 -22.02 18.57 19.79
CA GLY A 771 -20.98 19.21 20.63
C GLY A 771 -19.54 19.04 20.11
N GLY A 772 -19.34 18.33 19.01
CA GLY A 772 -18.05 18.13 18.36
C GLY A 772 -17.90 18.91 17.06
N PHE A 773 -16.72 18.81 16.45
CA PHE A 773 -16.43 19.42 15.17
C PHE A 773 -15.42 18.61 14.34
N GLY A 774 -15.73 18.40 13.06
CA GLY A 774 -14.94 17.55 12.15
C GLY A 774 -14.15 18.34 11.11
N LEU A 775 -12.90 17.92 10.87
CA LEU A 775 -12.05 18.41 9.78
C LEU A 775 -11.23 17.28 9.15
N THR A 776 -10.70 17.55 7.96
CA THR A 776 -9.82 16.65 7.22
C THR A 776 -8.52 17.36 6.88
N CYS A 777 -7.40 16.80 7.31
CA CYS A 777 -6.05 17.19 6.90
C CYS A 777 -5.70 16.44 5.61
N GLU A 778 -5.38 17.17 4.53
CA GLU A 778 -4.97 16.58 3.25
C GLU A 778 -3.44 16.62 3.09
N ILE A 779 -2.83 15.47 2.81
CA ILE A 779 -1.38 15.30 2.68
C ILE A 779 -1.07 14.71 1.30
N SER A 780 -0.38 15.46 0.45
CA SER A 780 0.11 14.92 -0.83
C SER A 780 1.36 14.10 -0.64
N TYR A 781 1.41 12.96 -1.31
CA TYR A 781 2.58 12.10 -1.41
C TYR A 781 2.77 11.54 -2.82
N SER A 782 4.01 11.20 -3.13
CA SER A 782 4.42 10.58 -4.39
C SER A 782 5.79 9.91 -4.21
N PRO A 783 6.33 9.21 -5.22
CA PRO A 783 7.71 8.72 -5.16
C PRO A 783 8.78 9.82 -4.93
N TRP A 784 8.50 11.08 -5.33
CA TRP A 784 9.41 12.21 -5.10
C TRP A 784 9.31 12.78 -3.68
N LYS A 785 8.16 12.63 -3.03
CA LYS A 785 7.91 13.03 -1.65
C LYS A 785 7.08 11.96 -0.96
N PRO A 786 7.70 10.87 -0.48
CA PRO A 786 6.98 9.84 0.26
C PRO A 786 6.42 10.40 1.57
N LEU A 787 5.42 9.72 2.13
CA LEU A 787 4.95 10.04 3.48
C LEU A 787 6.07 9.77 4.49
N PRO A 788 6.37 10.70 5.41
CA PRO A 788 7.42 10.50 6.40
C PRO A 788 7.05 9.47 7.48
N VAL A 789 5.75 9.30 7.73
CA VAL A 789 5.14 8.39 8.70
C VAL A 789 3.77 7.95 8.19
N ASP A 790 3.21 6.86 8.73
CA ASP A 790 1.91 6.29 8.34
C ASP A 790 1.11 5.87 9.60
N GLY A 791 -0.19 5.62 9.46
CA GLY A 791 -1.03 5.10 10.52
C GLY A 791 -1.17 6.07 11.69
N LYS A 792 -1.08 5.51 12.90
CA LYS A 792 -1.17 6.28 14.16
C LYS A 792 -0.12 7.38 14.27
N GLU A 793 1.06 7.19 13.71
CA GLU A 793 2.13 8.20 13.74
C GLU A 793 1.80 9.38 12.84
N LEU A 794 1.19 9.13 11.67
CA LEU A 794 0.70 10.19 10.78
C LEU A 794 -0.45 10.96 11.41
N ILE A 795 -1.38 10.26 12.07
CA ILE A 795 -2.47 10.88 12.84
C ILE A 795 -1.90 11.78 13.93
N ALA A 796 -0.98 11.27 14.75
CA ALA A 796 -0.33 12.04 15.82
C ALA A 796 0.39 13.28 15.25
N ARG A 797 1.14 13.12 14.15
CA ARG A 797 1.81 14.23 13.49
C ARG A 797 0.83 15.28 12.96
N CYS A 798 -0.32 14.88 12.43
CA CYS A 798 -1.34 15.83 11.98
C CYS A 798 -1.95 16.61 13.15
N ILE A 799 -2.19 15.95 14.29
CA ILE A 799 -2.67 16.59 15.52
C ILE A 799 -1.63 17.61 16.02
N ASP A 800 -0.35 17.22 16.09
CA ASP A 800 0.74 18.11 16.49
C ASP A 800 0.85 19.34 15.59
N ASP A 801 0.79 19.13 14.26
CA ASP A 801 0.81 20.23 13.31
C ASP A 801 -0.47 21.10 13.38
N CYS A 802 -1.63 20.53 13.73
CA CYS A 802 -2.85 21.29 14.01
C CYS A 802 -2.71 22.19 15.25
N ILE A 803 -2.08 21.68 16.31
CA ILE A 803 -1.76 22.47 17.50
C ILE A 803 -0.73 23.57 17.16
N LYS A 804 0.31 23.23 16.40
CA LYS A 804 1.36 24.15 15.95
C LYS A 804 0.81 25.35 15.18
N VAL A 805 -0.18 25.14 14.32
CA VAL A 805 -0.83 26.22 13.55
C VAL A 805 -2.01 26.87 14.26
N GLY A 806 -2.29 26.46 15.51
CA GLY A 806 -3.31 27.06 16.36
C GLY A 806 -4.75 26.76 15.94
N ILE A 807 -4.98 25.75 15.10
CA ILE A 807 -6.36 25.30 14.82
C ILE A 807 -6.89 24.44 15.98
N PHE A 808 -6.01 23.67 16.63
CA PHE A 808 -6.30 22.93 17.87
C PHE A 808 -5.62 23.58 19.07
N ASN A 809 -6.25 23.43 20.24
CA ASN A 809 -5.61 23.64 21.53
C ASN A 809 -5.00 22.31 22.01
N ALA A 810 -3.99 22.38 22.88
CA ALA A 810 -3.33 21.17 23.42
C ALA A 810 -4.25 20.30 24.29
N ASP A 811 -5.34 20.86 24.80
CA ASP A 811 -6.36 20.18 25.61
C ASP A 811 -7.60 19.75 24.82
N ASP A 812 -7.62 19.95 23.50
CA ASP A 812 -8.71 19.46 22.65
C ASP A 812 -8.74 17.92 22.63
N GLU A 813 -9.87 17.35 23.05
CA GLU A 813 -10.10 15.91 23.03
C GLU A 813 -10.46 15.45 21.60
N VAL A 814 -9.61 14.61 21.00
CA VAL A 814 -9.90 13.93 19.72
C VAL A 814 -10.79 12.71 19.99
N ILE A 815 -12.03 12.75 19.51
CA ILE A 815 -13.02 11.68 19.65
C ILE A 815 -12.79 10.60 18.59
N VAL A 816 -12.50 11.03 17.37
CA VAL A 816 -12.38 10.16 16.20
C VAL A 816 -11.15 10.57 15.40
N ALA A 817 -10.37 9.58 14.99
CA ALA A 817 -9.28 9.76 14.04
C ALA A 817 -9.21 8.55 13.09
N ASN A 818 -9.33 8.79 11.80
CA ASN A 818 -9.18 7.76 10.78
C ASN A 818 -8.48 8.33 9.53
N GLU A 819 -8.16 7.43 8.60
CA GLU A 819 -7.45 7.77 7.38
C GLU A 819 -8.20 7.31 6.14
N ALA A 820 -8.11 8.10 5.07
CA ALA A 820 -8.58 7.72 3.75
C ALA A 820 -7.47 7.95 2.71
N ASP A 821 -7.11 6.88 2.01
CA ASP A 821 -6.05 6.91 1.00
C ASP A 821 -6.62 7.06 -0.42
N MET A 822 -6.04 7.98 -1.19
CA MET A 822 -6.41 8.27 -2.57
C MET A 822 -5.17 8.14 -3.48
N PRO A 823 -4.82 6.93 -3.95
CA PRO A 823 -3.63 6.70 -4.73
C PRO A 823 -3.61 7.49 -6.05
N TYR A 824 -4.75 7.68 -6.72
CA TYR A 824 -4.86 8.48 -7.96
C TYR A 824 -5.72 9.71 -7.71
N ALA A 825 -5.15 10.74 -7.05
CA ALA A 825 -5.90 11.93 -6.66
C ALA A 825 -5.76 13.07 -7.67
N TYR A 826 -4.53 13.44 -8.04
CA TYR A 826 -4.26 14.52 -9.00
C TYR A 826 -3.48 14.02 -10.19
N VAL A 827 -3.93 14.36 -11.41
CA VAL A 827 -3.18 14.11 -12.64
C VAL A 827 -2.09 15.17 -12.78
N VAL A 828 -0.84 14.75 -12.97
CA VAL A 828 0.29 15.66 -13.18
C VAL A 828 0.32 16.08 -14.65
N TYR A 829 0.30 17.39 -14.90
CA TYR A 829 0.44 17.95 -16.24
C TYR A 829 1.92 18.17 -16.56
N ASP A 830 2.63 17.08 -16.83
CA ASP A 830 3.99 17.14 -17.34
C ASP A 830 4.04 17.35 -18.87
N HIS A 831 5.21 17.66 -19.40
CA HIS A 831 5.42 17.93 -20.83
C HIS A 831 5.14 16.73 -21.75
N ALA A 832 5.17 15.50 -21.24
CA ALA A 832 4.93 14.29 -22.02
C ALA A 832 3.44 13.87 -22.03
N ARG A 833 2.66 14.30 -21.04
CA ARG A 833 1.28 13.89 -20.81
C ARG A 833 0.40 14.03 -22.05
N ALA A 834 0.40 15.19 -22.70
CA ALA A 834 -0.49 15.45 -23.83
C ALA A 834 -0.29 14.44 -24.96
N LYS A 835 0.98 14.18 -25.31
CA LYS A 835 1.36 13.15 -26.30
C LYS A 835 0.94 11.76 -25.83
N ASN A 836 1.28 11.39 -24.59
CA ASN A 836 0.98 10.06 -24.05
C ASN A 836 -0.54 9.77 -24.03
N VAL A 837 -1.35 10.74 -23.59
CA VAL A 837 -2.81 10.64 -23.60
C VAL A 837 -3.33 10.50 -25.04
N ALA A 838 -2.79 11.28 -25.99
CA ALA A 838 -3.19 11.18 -27.39
C ALA A 838 -2.88 9.81 -27.99
N THR A 839 -1.68 9.27 -27.76
CA THR A 839 -1.28 7.92 -28.20
C THR A 839 -2.26 6.86 -27.70
N VAL A 840 -2.60 6.87 -26.41
CA VAL A 840 -3.53 5.88 -25.84
C VAL A 840 -4.95 6.07 -26.39
N LYS A 841 -5.45 7.30 -26.45
CA LYS A 841 -6.81 7.58 -26.95
C LYS A 841 -6.97 7.26 -28.43
N GLN A 842 -5.97 7.53 -29.25
CA GLN A 842 -6.01 7.24 -30.68
C GLN A 842 -6.08 5.74 -30.95
N TRP A 843 -5.39 4.94 -30.13
CA TRP A 843 -5.48 3.48 -30.21
C TRP A 843 -6.83 2.96 -29.72
N LEU A 844 -7.35 3.45 -28.59
CA LEU A 844 -8.67 3.05 -28.07
C LEU A 844 -9.85 3.43 -28.99
N ALA A 845 -9.65 4.35 -29.93
CA ALA A 845 -10.66 4.78 -30.89
C ALA A 845 -10.67 3.95 -32.18
N GLN A 846 -9.65 3.11 -32.40
CA GLN A 846 -9.57 2.13 -33.49
C GLN A 846 -10.29 0.86 -33.07
#